data_AF-J9YZI4-F1
#
_entry.id   AF-J9YZI4-F1
#
_cell.length_a   1.000
_cell.length_b   1.000
_cell.length_c   1.000
_cell.angle_alpha   90.00
_cell.angle_beta   90.00
_cell.angle_gamma   90.00
#
_symmetry.space_group_name_H-M   'P 1'
#
loop_
_entity.id
_entity.type
_entity.pdbx_description
1 polymer ?
#
loop_
_entity_poly.entity_id
_entity_poly.type
_entity_poly.pdbx_seq_one_letter_code
_entity_poly.pdbx_strand_id
1 'polypeptide(L)'
;MSQVEIILGPTNTGKTFYAFEQMFSYQSGVFGFPLRLLARENYDKACNLYPINQIALITGEEKIIPKDAKYFFCTVESMPEDFFEFVCVDEIQLAADYERGHIFTQRILYARGEQKTIFLGSTTMEEIIKELIPDVEIKFKNRFSELNFIGHKKIQNIKPRSAIIAFNLIGLYEIAEQIRSLKGGVALVAGALSPKTRNSQVKLYEDGEVDYIVATDAIGMGLNLNINQVYFSGLEKFDGKYTRPLSDMEVAQIAGRAGRYTKSGYFGSTLGAKFTNMEIVENVLAHRFEPVRKIFWRNHLLSFKSTYELTQSLKKQPTNQRLILKKDAEDQKFLFSILNNKKISSLLNSPESLQQLWDVCRIPDYQSISEEKHTSLLIEIFTELKNHNWLLTDLFLKKNIERLQDYSGSIDDLIYTLNETRIWLYITNQKQWIPNNSWVEQVKNIEDKLSEEIHQSLMQKFVDKNKSEVVQNLNISEKNISVSNHTYVMIKDEKIGVITGFKIFFDEKFNDILNNNYKKIIKEQISQNMTINVENFLSAPDESLILKPDFDDQGQFTNLYIAWGEANIGIVSKGNEILKPKISAIYDDNLINIEQADQILKKIETWFQNTFLQKVDLSILLGKYNSTPEERSFIFKLIENQYNFHQLNILDEFKQIEESKRKEIHSLNFRLGKNVIFNSELIRPELMKLKFYLWNIFYSENNNVDFYIPKDGNATLNAQSTLNLDLIKFLGFIFQNKLLIRIDIFNEFEKQLFKRENRGPFSLPMDLSNLLGIKKEKLIEILNERSYLVQEIEENDLLISKKITSNKKPTSKKSNKLAEKKNKKEKKSTPKKLFNNPFDQLKDIDAK
;
A
#
# COMPACT_ATOMS: atom_id res chain seq x y z
N MET A 1 -20.34 -24.98 59.24
CA MET A 1 -19.39 -23.96 58.77
C MET A 1 -18.67 -24.55 57.57
N SER A 2 -18.65 -23.86 56.43
CA SER A 2 -17.83 -24.27 55.27
C SER A 2 -16.38 -24.43 55.69
N GLN A 3 -15.76 -25.56 55.34
CA GLN A 3 -14.32 -25.76 55.60
C GLN A 3 -13.53 -24.88 54.62
N VAL A 4 -12.73 -23.95 55.12
CA VAL A 4 -11.82 -23.12 54.31
C VAL A 4 -10.41 -23.68 54.41
N GLU A 5 -9.82 -24.00 53.26
CA GLU A 5 -8.46 -24.53 53.14
C GLU A 5 -7.64 -23.62 52.23
N ILE A 6 -6.40 -23.34 52.61
CA ILE A 6 -5.49 -22.49 51.84
C ILE A 6 -4.25 -23.30 51.50
N ILE A 7 -3.93 -23.39 50.22
CA ILE A 7 -2.80 -24.18 49.75
C ILE A 7 -1.76 -23.24 49.15
N LEU A 8 -0.63 -23.12 49.82
CA LEU A 8 0.45 -22.22 49.43
C LEU A 8 1.66 -23.00 48.90
N GLY A 9 2.32 -22.48 47.88
CA GLY A 9 3.55 -23.06 47.35
C GLY A 9 4.01 -22.39 46.06
N PRO A 10 5.21 -22.68 45.56
CA PRO A 10 5.69 -22.16 44.28
C PRO A 10 4.91 -22.71 43.06
N THR A 11 5.29 -22.31 41.84
CA THR A 11 4.73 -22.93 40.61
C THR A 11 5.18 -24.40 40.49
N ASN A 12 4.46 -25.22 39.72
CA ASN A 12 4.75 -26.66 39.50
C ASN A 12 4.74 -27.54 40.79
N THR A 13 3.70 -27.37 41.61
CA THR A 13 3.51 -28.12 42.89
C THR A 13 2.24 -28.99 42.92
N GLY A 14 1.48 -29.06 41.81
CA GLY A 14 0.22 -29.83 41.76
C GLY A 14 -0.91 -29.29 42.66
N LYS A 15 -0.91 -27.99 42.96
CA LYS A 15 -1.97 -27.33 43.75
C LYS A 15 -3.29 -27.27 42.99
N THR A 16 -3.28 -26.70 41.79
CA THR A 16 -4.46 -26.56 40.92
C THR A 16 -5.05 -27.93 40.55
N PHE A 17 -4.19 -28.92 40.28
CA PHE A 17 -4.64 -30.29 40.00
C PHE A 17 -5.40 -30.91 41.18
N TYR A 18 -4.88 -30.78 42.40
CA TYR A 18 -5.56 -31.24 43.61
C TYR A 18 -6.93 -30.56 43.79
N ALA A 19 -7.01 -29.24 43.64
CA ALA A 19 -8.29 -28.52 43.77
C ALA A 19 -9.29 -28.91 42.67
N PHE A 20 -8.80 -29.16 41.45
CA PHE A 20 -9.62 -29.63 40.34
C PHE A 20 -10.24 -30.99 40.65
N GLU A 21 -9.46 -31.96 41.12
CA GLU A 21 -9.99 -33.28 41.53
C GLU A 21 -10.96 -33.17 42.69
N GLN A 22 -10.66 -32.31 43.68
CA GLN A 22 -11.56 -32.08 44.81
C GLN A 22 -12.90 -31.50 44.37
N MET A 23 -12.95 -30.59 43.39
CA MET A 23 -14.21 -30.01 42.93
C MET A 23 -15.22 -31.07 42.46
N PHE A 24 -14.75 -32.10 41.76
CA PHE A 24 -15.62 -33.15 41.21
C PHE A 24 -16.06 -34.19 42.24
N SER A 25 -15.62 -34.11 43.50
CA SER A 25 -16.19 -34.90 44.60
C SER A 25 -17.47 -34.28 45.18
N TYR A 26 -17.83 -33.06 44.76
CA TYR A 26 -19.03 -32.32 45.18
C TYR A 26 -20.08 -32.24 44.06
N GLN A 27 -21.34 -31.96 44.39
CA GLN A 27 -22.46 -31.92 43.44
C GLN A 27 -22.44 -30.70 42.51
N SER A 28 -21.86 -29.59 42.96
CA SER A 28 -21.70 -28.35 42.20
C SER A 28 -20.42 -27.64 42.62
N GLY A 29 -19.82 -26.90 41.70
CA GLY A 29 -18.56 -26.21 42.00
C GLY A 29 -18.26 -25.05 41.08
N VAL A 30 -17.54 -24.06 41.61
CA VAL A 30 -16.99 -22.94 40.84
C VAL A 30 -15.50 -22.82 41.07
N PHE A 31 -14.76 -22.63 39.99
CA PHE A 31 -13.32 -22.46 40.00
C PHE A 31 -12.95 -21.16 39.28
N GLY A 32 -12.50 -20.18 40.05
CA GLY A 32 -12.01 -18.89 39.60
C GLY A 32 -10.51 -18.91 39.28
N PHE A 33 -10.17 -18.55 38.05
CA PHE A 33 -8.80 -18.46 37.54
C PHE A 33 -8.42 -17.01 37.25
N PRO A 34 -7.15 -16.63 37.40
CA PRO A 34 -6.70 -15.27 37.17
C PRO A 34 -6.63 -14.86 35.71
N LEU A 35 -6.74 -15.83 34.79
CA LEU A 35 -6.64 -15.60 33.35
C LEU A 35 -7.66 -16.45 32.60
N ARG A 36 -8.18 -15.87 31.52
CA ARG A 36 -9.06 -16.54 30.56
C ARG A 36 -8.49 -17.86 30.03
N LEU A 37 -7.19 -17.88 29.74
CA LEU A 37 -6.53 -19.08 29.20
C LEU A 37 -6.56 -20.25 30.18
N LEU A 38 -6.33 -20.00 31.47
CA LEU A 38 -6.39 -21.04 32.49
C LEU A 38 -7.82 -21.55 32.70
N ALA A 39 -8.81 -20.65 32.68
CA ALA A 39 -10.21 -21.04 32.75
C ALA A 39 -10.58 -21.95 31.56
N ARG A 40 -10.16 -21.57 30.35
CA ARG A 40 -10.39 -22.35 29.12
C ARG A 40 -9.68 -23.69 29.15
N GLU A 41 -8.41 -23.74 29.53
CA GLU A 41 -7.63 -24.98 29.60
C GLU A 41 -8.27 -25.99 30.55
N ASN A 42 -8.68 -25.55 31.75
CA ASN A 42 -9.31 -26.42 32.73
C ASN A 42 -10.74 -26.80 32.32
N TYR A 43 -11.47 -25.92 31.64
CA TYR A 43 -12.75 -26.25 30.99
C TYR A 43 -12.58 -27.36 29.95
N ASP A 44 -11.60 -27.24 29.04
CA ASP A 44 -11.37 -28.23 27.98
C ASP A 44 -10.93 -29.58 28.60
N LYS A 45 -10.08 -29.55 29.63
CA LYS A 45 -9.73 -30.76 30.41
C LYS A 45 -10.94 -31.40 31.06
N ALA A 46 -11.82 -30.60 31.67
CA ALA A 46 -13.05 -31.11 32.27
C ALA A 46 -13.97 -31.74 31.22
N CYS A 47 -14.12 -31.11 30.05
CA CYS A 47 -14.94 -31.64 28.95
C CYS A 47 -14.44 -32.99 28.42
N ASN A 48 -13.13 -33.24 28.51
CA ASN A 48 -12.54 -34.53 28.13
C ASN A 48 -12.75 -35.63 29.20
N LEU A 49 -12.99 -35.25 30.46
CA LEU A 49 -13.09 -36.19 31.59
C LEU A 49 -14.54 -36.41 32.07
N TYR A 50 -15.42 -35.43 31.87
CA TYR A 50 -16.77 -35.39 32.44
C TYR A 50 -17.83 -34.92 31.41
N PRO A 51 -19.13 -35.12 31.66
CA PRO A 51 -20.20 -34.76 30.72
C PRO A 51 -20.22 -33.27 30.37
N ILE A 52 -20.10 -32.95 29.08
CA ILE A 52 -20.02 -31.57 28.55
C ILE A 52 -21.25 -30.73 28.94
N ASN A 53 -22.44 -31.34 29.04
CA ASN A 53 -23.67 -30.62 29.43
C ASN A 53 -23.68 -30.15 30.90
N GLN A 54 -22.72 -30.57 31.73
CA GLN A 54 -22.60 -30.15 33.13
C GLN A 54 -21.49 -29.13 33.36
N ILE A 55 -20.70 -28.81 32.33
CA ILE A 55 -19.50 -28.00 32.46
C ILE A 55 -19.74 -26.66 31.76
N ALA A 56 -19.51 -25.56 32.49
CA ALA A 56 -19.65 -24.21 31.99
C ALA A 56 -18.30 -23.48 31.96
N LEU A 57 -18.16 -22.57 31.00
CA LEU A 57 -17.06 -21.61 30.90
C LEU A 57 -17.64 -20.20 30.98
N ILE A 58 -17.15 -19.37 31.91
CA ILE A 58 -17.55 -17.97 32.03
C ILE A 58 -16.32 -17.08 32.15
N THR A 59 -16.05 -16.32 31.09
CA THR A 59 -15.05 -15.23 31.11
C THR A 59 -15.71 -13.93 30.68
N GLY A 60 -14.99 -12.81 30.72
CA GLY A 60 -15.51 -11.50 30.28
C GLY A 60 -15.96 -11.51 28.81
N GLU A 61 -15.27 -12.29 27.97
CA GLU A 61 -15.43 -12.28 26.51
C GLU A 61 -16.03 -13.60 25.95
N GLU A 62 -16.26 -14.61 26.78
CA GLU A 62 -16.78 -15.91 26.34
C GLU A 62 -17.65 -16.56 27.41
N LYS A 63 -18.87 -16.94 27.05
CA LYS A 63 -19.83 -17.52 27.98
C LYS A 63 -20.50 -18.77 27.37
N ILE A 64 -20.07 -19.94 27.84
CA ILE A 64 -20.62 -21.25 27.47
C ILE A 64 -21.32 -21.82 28.71
N ILE A 65 -22.65 -21.77 28.72
CA ILE A 65 -23.44 -22.27 29.86
C ILE A 65 -24.50 -23.23 29.32
N PRO A 66 -24.28 -24.54 29.44
CA PRO A 66 -25.31 -25.55 29.21
C PRO A 66 -26.50 -25.39 30.15
N LYS A 67 -27.65 -25.96 29.78
CA LYS A 67 -28.87 -25.93 30.62
C LYS A 67 -28.68 -26.64 31.97
N ASP A 68 -27.89 -27.72 31.99
CA ASP A 68 -27.67 -28.56 33.18
C ASP A 68 -26.31 -28.28 33.86
N ALA A 69 -25.77 -27.06 33.69
CA ALA A 69 -24.44 -26.70 34.19
C ALA A 69 -24.34 -26.81 35.73
N LYS A 70 -23.34 -27.55 36.20
CA LYS A 70 -23.03 -27.77 37.63
C LYS A 70 -21.66 -27.28 38.02
N TYR A 71 -20.70 -27.35 37.09
CA TYR A 71 -19.30 -27.03 37.32
C TYR A 71 -18.89 -25.85 36.45
N PHE A 72 -18.43 -24.77 37.08
CA PHE A 72 -18.15 -23.50 36.43
C PHE A 72 -16.67 -23.17 36.46
N PHE A 73 -16.05 -23.12 35.28
CA PHE A 73 -14.69 -22.64 35.09
C PHE A 73 -14.76 -21.19 34.66
N CYS A 74 -14.17 -20.28 35.42
CA CYS A 74 -14.36 -18.86 35.18
C CYS A 74 -13.14 -18.01 35.50
N THR A 75 -13.08 -16.80 34.95
CA THR A 75 -12.18 -15.78 35.47
C THR A 75 -12.69 -15.31 36.84
N VAL A 76 -11.79 -14.94 37.77
CA VAL A 76 -12.18 -14.52 39.14
C VAL A 76 -13.19 -13.37 39.12
N GLU A 77 -13.05 -12.48 38.14
CA GLU A 77 -13.93 -11.34 37.87
C GLU A 77 -15.34 -11.76 37.42
N SER A 78 -15.46 -12.92 36.78
CA SER A 78 -16.70 -13.44 36.19
C SER A 78 -17.28 -14.63 36.97
N MET A 79 -16.73 -14.94 38.15
CA MET A 79 -17.29 -15.93 39.06
C MET A 79 -18.76 -15.60 39.38
N PRO A 80 -19.71 -16.52 39.15
CA PRO A 80 -21.10 -16.34 39.55
C PRO A 80 -21.24 -16.12 41.05
N GLU A 81 -22.30 -15.40 41.44
CA GLU A 81 -22.64 -15.14 42.84
C GLU A 81 -23.62 -16.20 43.41
N ASP A 82 -23.90 -17.25 42.65
CA ASP A 82 -24.75 -18.37 43.05
C ASP A 82 -24.13 -19.23 44.17
N PHE A 83 -24.97 -20.05 44.82
CA PHE A 83 -24.53 -21.00 45.85
C PHE A 83 -23.96 -22.27 45.20
N PHE A 84 -22.71 -22.58 45.52
CA PHE A 84 -22.02 -23.80 45.09
C PHE A 84 -21.55 -24.61 46.29
N GLU A 85 -21.57 -25.94 46.22
CA GLU A 85 -21.00 -26.77 47.29
C GLU A 85 -19.49 -26.56 47.44
N PHE A 86 -18.80 -26.40 46.31
CA PHE A 86 -17.37 -26.18 46.23
C PHE A 86 -17.01 -24.83 45.58
N VAL A 87 -16.11 -24.07 46.23
CA VAL A 87 -15.54 -22.83 45.67
C VAL A 87 -14.02 -22.92 45.66
N CYS A 88 -13.39 -22.61 44.54
CA CYS A 88 -11.94 -22.45 44.46
C CYS A 88 -11.53 -21.16 43.76
N VAL A 89 -10.47 -20.53 44.26
CA VAL A 89 -9.85 -19.35 43.63
C VAL A 89 -8.34 -19.57 43.54
N ASP A 90 -7.80 -19.49 42.33
CA ASP A 90 -6.37 -19.63 42.05
C ASP A 90 -5.60 -18.30 42.12
N GLU A 91 -4.30 -18.37 42.36
CA GLU A 91 -3.34 -17.26 42.41
C GLU A 91 -3.77 -16.09 43.31
N ILE A 92 -4.18 -16.37 44.56
CA ILE A 92 -4.66 -15.36 45.51
C ILE A 92 -3.67 -14.23 45.82
N GLN A 93 -2.37 -14.41 45.54
CA GLN A 93 -1.39 -13.33 45.67
C GLN A 93 -1.64 -12.14 44.73
N LEU A 94 -2.45 -12.33 43.68
CA LEU A 94 -2.93 -11.23 42.85
C LEU A 94 -3.84 -10.26 43.60
N ALA A 95 -4.25 -10.56 44.84
CA ALA A 95 -4.84 -9.56 45.73
C ALA A 95 -3.93 -8.34 45.98
N ALA A 96 -2.60 -8.51 45.81
CA ALA A 96 -1.63 -7.42 45.87
C ALA A 96 -1.50 -6.61 44.56
N ASP A 97 -2.19 -7.03 43.49
CA ASP A 97 -2.17 -6.32 42.21
C ASP A 97 -2.92 -4.98 42.30
N TYR A 98 -2.31 -3.93 41.74
CA TYR A 98 -2.84 -2.57 41.83
C TYR A 98 -4.17 -2.40 41.10
N GLU A 99 -4.36 -3.03 39.95
CA GLU A 99 -5.52 -2.81 39.09
C GLU A 99 -6.70 -3.64 39.55
N ARG A 100 -6.50 -4.96 39.64
CA ARG A 100 -7.58 -5.94 39.85
C ARG A 100 -7.52 -6.68 41.19
N GLY A 101 -6.52 -6.42 42.03
CA GLY A 101 -6.36 -7.13 43.30
C GLY A 101 -7.54 -6.98 44.27
N HIS A 102 -8.28 -5.88 44.18
CA HIS A 102 -9.50 -5.67 44.96
C HIS A 102 -10.58 -6.75 44.73
N ILE A 103 -10.62 -7.36 43.54
CA ILE A 103 -11.55 -8.44 43.21
C ILE A 103 -11.13 -9.74 43.90
N PHE A 104 -9.84 -10.07 43.86
CA PHE A 104 -9.30 -11.24 44.57
C PHE A 104 -9.51 -11.11 46.07
N THR A 105 -9.23 -9.95 46.65
CA THR A 105 -9.49 -9.68 48.06
C THR A 105 -10.96 -9.86 48.41
N GLN A 106 -11.89 -9.40 47.57
CA GLN A 106 -13.32 -9.64 47.76
C GLN A 106 -13.62 -11.15 47.79
N ARG A 107 -13.07 -11.94 46.87
CA ARG A 107 -13.31 -13.40 46.86
C ARG A 107 -12.69 -14.09 48.07
N ILE A 108 -11.48 -13.72 48.49
CA ILE A 108 -10.83 -14.25 49.70
C ILE A 108 -11.71 -14.01 50.93
N LEU A 109 -12.26 -12.81 51.07
CA LEU A 109 -13.05 -12.45 52.26
C LEU A 109 -14.47 -13.01 52.25
N TYR A 110 -15.11 -13.13 51.08
CA TYR A 110 -16.56 -13.35 51.01
C TYR A 110 -17.01 -14.56 50.19
N ALA A 111 -16.21 -15.08 49.25
CA ALA A 111 -16.61 -16.25 48.47
C ALA A 111 -16.49 -17.51 49.33
N ARG A 112 -17.61 -18.21 49.57
CA ARG A 112 -17.67 -19.42 50.38
C ARG A 112 -18.54 -20.47 49.69
N GLY A 113 -18.01 -21.68 49.54
CA GLY A 113 -18.82 -22.83 49.18
C GLY A 113 -19.71 -23.26 50.35
N GLU A 114 -20.78 -23.99 50.09
CA GLU A 114 -21.64 -24.50 51.16
C GLU A 114 -20.92 -25.57 52.00
N GLN A 115 -20.05 -26.37 51.35
CA GLN A 115 -19.31 -27.44 51.99
C GLN A 115 -17.81 -27.13 52.10
N LYS A 116 -17.17 -26.73 50.99
CA LYS A 116 -15.71 -26.58 50.91
C LYS A 116 -15.30 -25.34 50.11
N THR A 117 -14.31 -24.63 50.64
CA THR A 117 -13.65 -23.52 49.95
C THR A 117 -12.14 -23.75 49.92
N ILE A 118 -11.52 -23.64 48.75
CA ILE A 118 -10.07 -23.75 48.57
C ILE A 118 -9.49 -22.47 47.97
N PHE A 119 -8.47 -21.90 48.58
CA PHE A 119 -7.69 -20.82 47.99
C PHE A 119 -6.28 -21.30 47.67
N LEU A 120 -5.80 -21.03 46.45
CA LEU A 120 -4.47 -21.43 46.00
C LEU A 120 -3.60 -20.19 45.78
N GLY A 121 -2.32 -20.26 46.15
CA GLY A 121 -1.38 -19.18 45.85
C GLY A 121 0.06 -19.42 46.28
N SER A 122 0.83 -18.35 46.35
CA SER A 122 2.23 -18.35 46.78
C SER A 122 2.41 -18.28 48.29
N THR A 123 3.57 -18.75 48.77
CA THR A 123 3.96 -18.68 50.19
C THR A 123 4.02 -17.26 50.74
N THR A 124 4.23 -16.25 49.88
CA THR A 124 4.24 -14.83 50.27
C THR A 124 2.92 -14.35 50.86
N MET A 125 1.81 -15.07 50.64
CA MET A 125 0.50 -14.72 51.20
C MET A 125 0.27 -15.24 52.62
N GLU A 126 1.18 -16.05 53.18
CA GLU A 126 0.99 -16.69 54.47
C GLU A 126 0.65 -15.70 55.60
N GLU A 127 1.46 -14.65 55.76
CA GLU A 127 1.31 -13.69 56.87
C GLU A 127 -0.04 -12.96 56.80
N ILE A 128 -0.39 -12.43 55.63
CA ILE A 128 -1.61 -11.65 55.47
C ILE A 128 -2.87 -12.53 55.58
N ILE A 129 -2.79 -13.78 55.12
CA ILE A 129 -3.90 -14.73 55.22
C ILE A 129 -4.16 -15.12 56.68
N LYS A 130 -3.11 -15.41 57.46
CA LYS A 130 -3.26 -15.68 58.90
C LYS A 130 -3.89 -14.51 59.65
N GLU A 131 -3.62 -13.28 59.23
CA GLU A 131 -4.21 -12.09 59.84
C GLU A 131 -5.67 -11.86 59.41
N LEU A 132 -6.00 -12.10 58.13
CA LEU A 132 -7.35 -11.88 57.59
C LEU A 132 -8.32 -13.02 57.92
N ILE A 133 -7.82 -14.25 58.07
CA ILE A 133 -8.61 -15.45 58.36
C ILE A 133 -7.87 -16.27 59.44
N PRO A 134 -8.00 -15.90 60.73
CA PRO A 134 -7.19 -16.48 61.82
C PRO A 134 -7.29 -18.00 61.98
N ASP A 135 -8.47 -18.59 61.74
CA ASP A 135 -8.75 -20.00 62.00
C ASP A 135 -8.58 -20.90 60.75
N VAL A 136 -7.84 -20.44 59.73
CA VAL A 136 -7.75 -21.14 58.46
C VAL A 136 -6.65 -22.21 58.43
N GLU A 137 -6.96 -23.37 57.83
CA GLU A 137 -5.98 -24.43 57.60
C GLU A 137 -5.08 -24.08 56.40
N ILE A 138 -3.79 -23.82 56.64
CA ILE A 138 -2.80 -23.56 55.59
C ILE A 138 -1.95 -24.81 55.34
N LYS A 139 -1.97 -25.31 54.10
CA LYS A 139 -1.13 -26.43 53.64
C LYS A 139 -0.06 -25.94 52.69
N PHE A 140 1.19 -26.36 52.94
CA PHE A 140 2.31 -26.03 52.07
C PHE A 140 2.59 -27.16 51.08
N LYS A 141 2.84 -26.82 49.80
CA LYS A 141 3.32 -27.77 48.80
C LYS A 141 4.69 -27.35 48.25
N ASN A 142 5.64 -28.29 48.25
CA ASN A 142 6.97 -28.09 47.66
C ASN A 142 6.95 -28.33 46.14
N ARG A 143 7.88 -27.69 45.42
CA ARG A 143 8.04 -27.88 43.97
C ARG A 143 8.48 -29.31 43.67
N PHE A 144 7.91 -29.92 42.63
CA PHE A 144 8.24 -31.31 42.26
C PHE A 144 9.62 -31.47 41.59
N SER A 145 10.19 -30.39 41.06
CA SER A 145 11.47 -30.40 40.33
C SER A 145 12.33 -29.19 40.70
N GLU A 146 13.64 -29.35 40.56
CA GLU A 146 14.58 -28.24 40.73
C GLU A 146 14.55 -27.28 39.53
N LEU A 147 14.85 -26.01 39.80
CA LEU A 147 15.06 -24.96 38.80
C LEU A 147 16.53 -24.55 38.87
N ASN A 148 17.22 -24.52 37.73
CA ASN A 148 18.67 -24.26 37.67
C ASN A 148 18.99 -23.05 36.79
N PHE A 149 19.96 -22.23 37.21
CA PHE A 149 20.43 -21.08 36.43
C PHE A 149 21.56 -21.49 35.48
N ILE A 150 21.45 -21.14 34.19
CA ILE A 150 22.41 -21.52 33.14
C ILE A 150 23.19 -20.34 32.54
N GLY A 151 23.01 -19.14 33.09
CA GLY A 151 23.70 -17.92 32.66
C GLY A 151 23.22 -17.36 31.32
N HIS A 152 24.06 -16.50 30.71
CA HIS A 152 23.79 -15.90 29.41
C HIS A 152 24.16 -16.86 28.26
N LYS A 153 23.27 -16.98 27.26
CA LYS A 153 23.52 -17.74 26.03
C LYS A 153 23.17 -16.91 24.80
N LYS A 154 24.01 -16.98 23.76
CA LYS A 154 23.65 -16.48 22.42
C LYS A 154 22.53 -17.36 21.82
N ILE A 155 21.68 -16.79 20.97
CA ILE A 155 20.54 -17.50 20.34
C ILE A 155 20.96 -18.82 19.67
N GLN A 156 22.14 -18.84 19.02
CA GLN A 156 22.70 -20.04 18.37
C GLN A 156 22.86 -21.24 19.33
N ASN A 157 23.11 -20.98 20.61
CA ASN A 157 23.39 -21.98 21.64
C ASN A 157 22.17 -22.34 22.49
N ILE A 158 20.99 -21.81 22.17
CA ILE A 158 19.73 -22.17 22.85
C ILE A 158 19.33 -23.58 22.41
N LYS A 159 19.05 -24.46 23.39
CA LYS A 159 18.69 -25.87 23.12
C LYS A 159 17.22 -26.00 22.66
N PRO A 160 16.84 -27.11 22.03
CA PRO A 160 15.44 -27.41 21.72
C PRO A 160 14.55 -27.41 22.97
N ARG A 161 13.23 -27.21 22.78
CA ARG A 161 12.22 -27.07 23.84
C ARG A 161 12.50 -25.89 24.78
N SER A 162 12.88 -24.75 24.19
CA SER A 162 13.17 -23.50 24.93
C SER A 162 12.14 -22.42 24.64
N ALA A 163 11.83 -21.63 25.67
CA ALA A 163 11.03 -20.42 25.58
C ALA A 163 11.92 -19.18 25.70
N ILE A 164 11.75 -18.20 24.81
CA ILE A 164 12.42 -16.91 24.88
C ILE A 164 11.37 -15.85 25.20
N ILE A 165 11.62 -15.04 26.22
CA ILE A 165 10.66 -14.09 26.77
C ILE A 165 11.01 -12.69 26.32
N ALA A 166 10.10 -12.06 25.59
CA ALA A 166 10.19 -10.70 25.10
C ALA A 166 9.20 -9.79 25.83
N PHE A 167 9.63 -8.60 26.24
CA PHE A 167 8.78 -7.67 27.01
C PHE A 167 8.10 -6.59 26.15
N ASN A 168 8.27 -6.66 24.83
CA ASN A 168 7.54 -5.83 23.88
C ASN A 168 7.15 -6.66 22.64
N LEU A 169 6.08 -6.23 21.96
CA LEU A 169 5.49 -6.99 20.86
C LEU A 169 6.40 -7.00 19.62
N ILE A 170 7.04 -5.87 19.31
CA ILE A 170 7.97 -5.77 18.17
C ILE A 170 9.16 -6.73 18.35
N GLY A 171 9.78 -6.71 19.54
CA GLY A 171 10.91 -7.58 19.88
C GLY A 171 10.55 -9.05 19.96
N LEU A 172 9.30 -9.41 20.31
CA LEU A 172 8.82 -10.79 20.21
C LEU A 172 8.95 -11.33 18.79
N TYR A 173 8.52 -10.56 17.79
CA TYR A 173 8.63 -10.97 16.39
C TYR A 173 10.08 -10.92 15.88
N GLU A 174 10.89 -9.92 16.28
CA GLU A 174 12.32 -9.87 15.94
C GLU A 174 13.06 -11.13 16.38
N ILE A 175 12.86 -11.53 17.64
CA ILE A 175 13.49 -12.72 18.20
C ILE A 175 12.98 -13.98 17.49
N ALA A 176 11.69 -14.02 17.17
CA ALA A 176 11.09 -15.13 16.46
C ALA A 176 11.71 -15.33 15.08
N GLU A 177 11.86 -14.27 14.28
CA GLU A 177 12.51 -14.37 12.98
C GLU A 177 13.97 -14.80 13.09
N GLN A 178 14.73 -14.26 14.05
CA GLN A 178 16.10 -14.69 14.27
C GLN A 178 16.19 -16.18 14.59
N ILE A 179 15.26 -16.70 15.42
CA ILE A 179 15.19 -18.13 15.72
C ILE A 179 14.74 -18.92 14.50
N ARG A 180 13.72 -18.47 13.76
CA ARG A 180 13.21 -19.16 12.57
C ARG A 180 14.29 -19.28 11.50
N SER A 181 15.06 -18.22 11.26
CA SER A 181 16.19 -18.21 10.32
C SER A 181 17.31 -19.17 10.75
N LEU A 182 17.64 -19.23 12.04
CA LEU A 182 18.74 -20.06 12.55
C LEU A 182 18.36 -21.53 12.85
N LYS A 183 17.09 -21.80 13.15
CA LYS A 183 16.60 -23.07 13.70
C LYS A 183 15.40 -23.66 12.95
N GLY A 184 14.93 -23.01 11.88
CA GLY A 184 13.87 -23.49 10.98
C GLY A 184 12.45 -23.11 11.40
N GLY A 185 12.10 -23.25 12.69
CA GLY A 185 10.71 -23.06 13.15
C GLY A 185 10.60 -22.52 14.57
N VAL A 186 9.55 -21.73 14.81
CA VAL A 186 9.26 -21.10 16.11
C VAL A 186 7.77 -20.84 16.27
N ALA A 187 7.24 -21.08 17.47
CA ALA A 187 5.88 -20.69 17.87
C ALA A 187 5.88 -19.29 18.49
N LEU A 188 4.81 -18.53 18.27
CA LEU A 188 4.65 -17.16 18.76
C LEU A 188 3.48 -17.05 19.73
N VAL A 189 3.72 -16.51 20.92
CA VAL A 189 2.68 -16.35 21.95
C VAL A 189 2.72 -14.95 22.56
N ALA A 190 1.79 -14.09 22.14
CA ALA A 190 1.59 -12.77 22.74
C ALA A 190 0.16 -12.63 23.30
N GLY A 191 0.00 -11.79 24.32
CA GLY A 191 -1.31 -11.39 24.85
C GLY A 191 -2.21 -10.69 23.81
N ALA A 192 -1.61 -10.05 22.81
CA ALA A 192 -2.33 -9.42 21.71
C ALA A 192 -2.99 -10.42 20.74
N LEU A 193 -2.43 -11.62 20.56
CA LEU A 193 -2.99 -12.61 19.61
C LEU A 193 -4.37 -13.09 20.05
N SER A 194 -5.27 -13.36 19.09
CA SER A 194 -6.57 -13.97 19.37
C SER A 194 -6.40 -15.33 20.05
N PRO A 195 -7.39 -15.78 20.83
CA PRO A 195 -7.35 -17.11 21.45
C PRO A 195 -7.12 -18.24 20.44
N LYS A 196 -7.73 -18.14 19.25
CA LYS A 196 -7.60 -19.12 18.18
C LYS A 196 -6.16 -19.22 17.66
N THR A 197 -5.56 -18.07 17.30
CA THR A 197 -4.18 -18.01 16.80
C THR A 197 -3.20 -18.46 17.89
N ARG A 198 -3.38 -17.98 19.13
CA ARG A 198 -2.54 -18.39 20.27
C ARG A 198 -2.58 -19.90 20.51
N ASN A 199 -3.76 -20.52 20.50
CA ASN A 199 -3.91 -21.96 20.68
C ASN A 199 -3.28 -22.76 19.53
N SER A 200 -3.38 -22.27 18.29
CA SER A 200 -2.70 -22.91 17.16
C SER A 200 -1.18 -22.91 17.33
N GLN A 201 -0.60 -21.78 17.76
CA GLN A 201 0.83 -21.62 17.99
C GLN A 201 1.33 -22.51 19.14
N VAL A 202 0.56 -22.57 20.23
CA VAL A 202 0.82 -23.47 21.36
C VAL A 202 0.79 -24.93 20.91
N LYS A 203 -0.20 -25.30 20.09
CA LYS A 203 -0.34 -26.66 19.57
C LYS A 203 0.85 -27.07 18.70
N LEU A 204 1.31 -26.20 17.79
CA LEU A 204 2.51 -26.44 16.98
C LEU A 204 3.73 -26.79 17.84
N TYR A 205 3.90 -26.10 18.97
CA TYR A 205 4.99 -26.37 19.90
C TYR A 205 4.79 -27.69 20.67
N GLU A 206 3.60 -27.93 21.20
CA GLU A 206 3.31 -29.16 21.95
C GLU A 206 3.43 -30.42 21.10
N ASP A 207 2.86 -30.40 19.89
CA ASP A 207 2.91 -31.50 18.93
C ASP A 207 4.35 -31.75 18.41
N GLY A 208 5.29 -30.84 18.68
CA GLY A 208 6.70 -30.98 18.32
C GLY A 208 7.00 -30.59 16.86
N GLU A 209 6.07 -29.89 16.20
CA GLU A 209 6.32 -29.31 14.88
C GLU A 209 7.36 -28.19 14.96
N VAL A 210 7.42 -27.49 16.09
CA VAL A 210 8.47 -26.51 16.40
C VAL A 210 9.04 -26.70 17.80
N ASP A 211 10.36 -26.56 17.93
CA ASP A 211 11.07 -26.77 19.20
C ASP A 211 11.25 -25.49 20.03
N TYR A 212 10.95 -24.34 19.46
CA TYR A 212 11.20 -23.03 20.08
C TYR A 212 9.91 -22.24 20.18
N ILE A 213 9.74 -21.50 21.27
CA ILE A 213 8.63 -20.58 21.45
C ILE A 213 9.15 -19.21 21.87
N VAL A 214 8.67 -18.14 21.24
CA VAL A 214 8.91 -16.77 21.70
C VAL A 214 7.61 -16.23 22.23
N ALA A 215 7.64 -15.73 23.47
CA ALA A 215 6.45 -15.30 24.16
C ALA A 215 6.64 -13.99 24.92
N THR A 216 5.53 -13.29 25.19
CA THR A 216 5.54 -12.23 26.19
C THR A 216 5.43 -12.80 27.60
N ASP A 217 5.61 -11.93 28.60
CA ASP A 217 5.34 -12.21 30.02
C ASP A 217 4.00 -12.92 30.31
N ALA A 218 3.01 -12.78 29.41
CA ALA A 218 1.75 -13.53 29.42
C ALA A 218 1.92 -15.06 29.57
N ILE A 219 3.05 -15.63 29.13
CA ILE A 219 3.34 -17.06 29.32
C ILE A 219 3.55 -17.44 30.80
N GLY A 220 4.01 -16.48 31.61
CA GLY A 220 4.29 -16.66 33.04
C GLY A 220 3.05 -17.03 33.85
N MET A 221 1.85 -16.77 33.33
CA MET A 221 0.61 -16.91 34.09
C MET A 221 -0.41 -17.91 33.51
N GLY A 222 -0.30 -18.37 32.25
CA GLY A 222 -1.52 -18.85 31.58
C GLY A 222 -1.45 -19.97 30.55
N LEU A 223 -0.32 -20.65 30.34
CA LEU A 223 -0.25 -21.76 29.38
C LEU A 223 0.50 -22.97 29.94
N ASN A 224 -0.08 -24.16 29.74
CA ASN A 224 0.56 -25.42 30.07
C ASN A 224 1.49 -25.92 28.95
N LEU A 225 2.59 -25.20 28.72
CA LEU A 225 3.65 -25.54 27.76
C LEU A 225 4.82 -26.40 28.30
N ASN A 226 5.17 -27.49 27.62
CA ASN A 226 6.28 -28.41 27.90
C ASN A 226 7.66 -27.78 27.63
N ILE A 227 8.02 -26.79 28.44
CA ILE A 227 9.25 -26.00 28.31
C ILE A 227 10.34 -26.58 29.20
N ASN A 228 11.53 -26.84 28.62
CA ASN A 228 12.70 -27.27 29.39
C ASN A 228 13.53 -26.09 29.87
N GLN A 229 13.63 -25.03 29.06
CA GLN A 229 14.49 -23.88 29.34
C GLN A 229 13.79 -22.56 29.04
N VAL A 230 13.98 -21.56 29.91
CA VAL A 230 13.42 -20.21 29.74
C VAL A 230 14.57 -19.20 29.63
N TYR A 231 14.52 -18.34 28.62
CA TYR A 231 15.53 -17.30 28.39
C TYR A 231 14.91 -15.92 28.37
N PHE A 232 15.39 -15.03 29.22
CA PHE A 232 15.00 -13.62 29.24
C PHE A 232 15.76 -12.84 28.15
N SER A 233 15.07 -12.14 27.25
CA SER A 233 15.70 -11.25 26.25
C SER A 233 15.93 -9.83 26.76
N GLY A 234 15.13 -9.41 27.75
CA GLY A 234 15.26 -8.18 28.55
C GLY A 234 15.06 -8.48 30.04
N LEU A 235 15.46 -7.57 30.92
CA LEU A 235 15.18 -7.64 32.36
C LEU A 235 14.36 -6.43 32.85
N GLU A 236 13.81 -5.69 31.91
CA GLU A 236 12.98 -4.51 32.14
C GLU A 236 11.68 -4.66 31.36
N LYS A 237 10.61 -4.08 31.90
CA LYS A 237 9.30 -4.02 31.25
C LYS A 237 8.64 -2.66 31.42
N PHE A 238 7.69 -2.37 30.54
CA PHE A 238 6.85 -1.19 30.60
C PHE A 238 5.53 -1.51 31.30
N ASP A 239 5.29 -0.93 32.47
CA ASP A 239 4.07 -1.13 33.26
C ASP A 239 2.98 -0.09 32.91
N GLY A 240 2.90 0.36 31.66
CA GLY A 240 1.96 1.40 31.23
C GLY A 240 2.36 2.84 31.57
N LYS A 241 3.27 3.06 32.53
CA LYS A 241 3.74 4.40 32.94
C LYS A 241 5.21 4.66 32.63
N TYR A 242 6.09 3.75 33.03
CA TYR A 242 7.53 3.84 32.83
C TYR A 242 8.15 2.46 32.71
N THR A 243 9.34 2.39 32.13
CA THR A 243 10.13 1.17 32.05
C THR A 243 10.82 0.93 33.39
N ARG A 244 10.66 -0.26 33.97
CA ARG A 244 11.25 -0.66 35.25
C ARG A 244 11.84 -2.07 35.18
N PRO A 245 12.80 -2.41 36.06
CA PRO A 245 13.29 -3.79 36.18
C PRO A 245 12.17 -4.75 36.62
N LEU A 246 12.30 -6.01 36.21
CA LEU A 246 11.44 -7.10 36.68
C LEU A 246 11.69 -7.35 38.18
N SER A 247 10.61 -7.62 38.91
CA SER A 247 10.70 -8.07 40.30
C SER A 247 11.10 -9.55 40.38
N ASP A 248 11.68 -9.95 41.51
CA ASP A 248 12.06 -11.34 41.78
C ASP A 248 10.90 -12.32 41.59
N MET A 249 9.68 -11.88 41.95
CA MET A 249 8.46 -12.67 41.80
C MET A 249 8.09 -12.87 40.32
N GLU A 250 8.20 -11.83 39.48
CA GLU A 250 7.94 -11.91 38.04
C GLU A 250 8.97 -12.81 37.35
N VAL A 251 10.26 -12.67 37.73
CA VAL A 251 11.32 -13.55 37.23
C VAL A 251 11.05 -14.99 37.63
N ALA A 252 10.69 -15.25 38.90
CA ALA A 252 10.37 -16.60 39.39
C ALA A 252 9.15 -17.21 38.70
N GLN A 253 8.12 -16.41 38.44
CA GLN A 253 6.90 -16.86 37.77
C GLN A 253 7.17 -17.28 36.32
N ILE A 254 7.98 -16.49 35.60
CA ILE A 254 8.38 -16.77 34.22
C ILE A 254 9.38 -17.95 34.17
N ALA A 255 10.45 -17.91 34.97
CA ALA A 255 11.46 -18.96 35.04
C ALA A 255 10.87 -20.30 35.52
N GLY A 256 9.91 -20.24 36.44
CA GLY A 256 9.23 -21.41 36.99
C GLY A 256 8.36 -22.17 35.98
N ARG A 257 8.15 -21.63 34.76
CA ARG A 257 7.55 -22.35 33.62
C ARG A 257 8.50 -23.38 33.01
N ALA A 258 9.81 -23.27 33.28
CA ALA A 258 10.79 -24.27 32.89
C ALA A 258 10.68 -25.51 33.79
N GLY A 259 10.73 -26.68 33.16
CA GLY A 259 10.59 -27.96 33.85
C GLY A 259 9.15 -28.28 34.19
N ARG A 260 8.87 -29.57 34.36
CA ARG A 260 7.52 -30.09 34.64
C ARG A 260 7.59 -31.39 35.39
N TYR A 261 6.69 -31.56 36.36
CA TYR A 261 6.60 -32.79 37.15
C TYR A 261 7.98 -33.09 37.76
N THR A 262 8.64 -34.17 37.37
CA THR A 262 9.96 -34.59 37.85
C THR A 262 11.12 -34.07 37.00
N LYS A 263 10.87 -33.46 35.83
CA LYS A 263 11.92 -32.91 34.96
C LYS A 263 12.35 -31.53 35.44
N SER A 264 13.63 -31.39 35.78
CA SER A 264 14.23 -30.12 36.17
C SER A 264 14.14 -29.08 35.06
N GLY A 265 13.90 -27.84 35.48
CA GLY A 265 13.84 -26.68 34.60
C GLY A 265 15.15 -25.90 34.60
N TYR A 266 15.40 -25.17 33.52
CA TYR A 266 16.55 -24.27 33.43
C TYR A 266 16.10 -22.86 33.05
N PHE A 267 16.76 -21.84 33.59
CA PHE A 267 16.56 -20.47 33.15
C PHE A 267 17.86 -19.70 33.00
N GLY A 268 17.87 -18.74 32.09
CA GLY A 268 19.03 -17.90 31.80
C GLY A 268 18.62 -16.64 31.05
N SER A 269 19.59 -15.95 30.49
CA SER A 269 19.33 -14.77 29.66
C SER A 269 19.93 -14.91 28.27
N THR A 270 19.45 -14.11 27.32
CA THR A 270 19.95 -14.06 25.95
C THR A 270 19.98 -12.62 25.43
N LEU A 271 20.51 -12.42 24.22
CA LEU A 271 20.61 -11.11 23.58
C LEU A 271 21.31 -10.07 24.49
N GLY A 272 20.69 -8.90 24.69
CA GLY A 272 21.23 -7.83 25.53
C GLY A 272 21.01 -8.03 27.03
N ALA A 273 20.17 -8.97 27.45
CA ALA A 273 19.87 -9.18 28.87
C ALA A 273 21.00 -9.90 29.59
N LYS A 274 21.51 -9.30 30.66
CA LYS A 274 22.45 -9.96 31.59
C LYS A 274 22.00 -9.72 33.01
N PHE A 275 21.85 -10.80 33.77
CA PHE A 275 21.66 -10.72 35.23
C PHE A 275 22.97 -10.19 35.84
N THR A 276 23.03 -8.88 36.08
CA THR A 276 24.17 -8.21 36.72
C THR A 276 24.12 -8.38 38.23
N ASN A 277 22.90 -8.35 38.82
CA ASN A 277 22.67 -8.69 40.22
C ASN A 277 22.32 -10.17 40.36
N MET A 278 23.19 -10.95 41.01
CA MET A 278 22.96 -12.37 41.27
C MET A 278 21.99 -12.62 42.43
N GLU A 279 21.68 -11.62 43.26
CA GLU A 279 20.72 -11.73 44.36
C GLU A 279 19.33 -12.16 43.85
N ILE A 280 18.88 -11.61 42.71
CA ILE A 280 17.62 -11.99 42.07
C ILE A 280 17.63 -13.50 41.72
N VAL A 281 18.75 -13.99 41.19
CA VAL A 281 18.92 -15.40 40.82
C VAL A 281 18.88 -16.28 42.07
N GLU A 282 19.60 -15.89 43.13
CA GLU A 282 19.60 -16.60 44.41
C GLU A 282 18.22 -16.65 45.05
N ASN A 283 17.49 -15.52 45.04
CA ASN A 283 16.12 -15.43 45.55
C ASN A 283 15.15 -16.34 44.79
N VAL A 284 15.26 -16.39 43.46
CA VAL A 284 14.47 -17.28 42.59
C VAL A 284 14.78 -18.75 42.89
N LEU A 285 16.05 -19.13 43.00
CA LEU A 285 16.47 -20.51 43.28
C LEU A 285 16.05 -20.95 44.70
N ALA A 286 16.26 -20.10 45.69
CA ALA A 286 15.93 -20.36 47.09
C ALA A 286 14.44 -20.15 47.42
N HIS A 287 13.63 -19.68 46.46
CA HIS A 287 12.22 -19.30 46.64
C HIS A 287 12.02 -18.32 47.81
N ARG A 288 12.94 -17.36 47.95
CA ARG A 288 12.93 -16.33 48.98
C ARG A 288 12.35 -15.05 48.40
N PHE A 289 11.11 -14.76 48.75
CA PHE A 289 10.39 -13.57 48.30
C PHE A 289 9.84 -12.80 49.48
N GLU A 290 9.72 -11.49 49.34
CA GLU A 290 9.12 -10.66 50.39
C GLU A 290 7.65 -11.05 50.62
N PRO A 291 7.22 -11.22 51.88
CA PRO A 291 5.82 -11.44 52.21
C PRO A 291 4.95 -10.28 51.74
N VAL A 292 3.75 -10.60 51.24
CA VAL A 292 2.74 -9.60 50.88
C VAL A 292 2.21 -8.98 52.17
N ARG A 293 2.60 -7.72 52.43
CA ARG A 293 2.24 -7.02 53.66
C ARG A 293 0.86 -6.38 53.63
N LYS A 294 0.35 -6.04 52.44
CA LYS A 294 -0.94 -5.36 52.23
C LYS A 294 -1.55 -5.78 50.89
N ILE A 295 -2.87 -5.81 50.82
CA ILE A 295 -3.63 -6.12 49.59
C ILE A 295 -4.66 -5.04 49.27
N PHE A 296 -4.99 -4.89 48.00
CA PHE A 296 -5.98 -3.90 47.56
C PHE A 296 -7.39 -4.37 47.88
N TRP A 297 -8.24 -3.45 48.31
CA TRP A 297 -9.61 -3.74 48.74
C TRP A 297 -10.56 -2.66 48.24
N ARG A 298 -11.80 -3.05 47.98
CA ARG A 298 -12.93 -2.17 47.71
C ARG A 298 -14.16 -2.69 48.44
N ASN A 299 -15.02 -1.78 48.87
CA ASN A 299 -16.30 -2.16 49.44
C ASN A 299 -17.17 -2.88 48.40
N HIS A 300 -17.62 -4.09 48.73
CA HIS A 300 -18.50 -4.88 47.86
C HIS A 300 -19.99 -4.56 48.06
N LEU A 301 -20.36 -4.01 49.23
CA LEU A 301 -21.74 -3.64 49.55
C LEU A 301 -22.03 -2.23 49.05
N LEU A 302 -22.36 -2.12 47.77
CA LEU A 302 -22.70 -0.85 47.11
C LEU A 302 -24.19 -0.50 47.33
N SER A 303 -24.48 0.78 47.59
CA SER A 303 -25.86 1.27 47.71
C SER A 303 -26.28 2.04 46.46
N PHE A 304 -27.33 1.57 45.78
CA PHE A 304 -27.88 2.21 44.58
C PHE A 304 -29.08 3.12 44.88
N LYS A 305 -29.34 3.46 46.15
CA LYS A 305 -30.51 4.32 46.51
C LYS A 305 -30.39 5.74 45.97
N SER A 306 -29.18 6.29 45.93
CA SER A 306 -28.90 7.63 45.37
C SER A 306 -27.46 7.72 44.88
N THR A 307 -27.18 8.70 44.03
CA THR A 307 -25.81 9.00 43.55
C THR A 307 -24.84 9.29 44.71
N TYR A 308 -25.34 9.97 45.75
CA TYR A 308 -24.58 10.25 46.96
C TYR A 308 -24.25 8.96 47.73
N GLU A 309 -25.24 8.10 48.00
CA GLU A 309 -25.01 6.85 48.72
C GLU A 309 -24.07 5.91 47.97
N LEU A 310 -24.20 5.80 46.65
CA LEU A 310 -23.29 5.01 45.81
C LEU A 310 -21.85 5.52 45.96
N THR A 311 -21.66 6.83 45.83
CA THR A 311 -20.35 7.49 45.98
C THR A 311 -19.75 7.28 47.37
N GLN A 312 -20.55 7.38 48.43
CA GLN A 312 -20.09 7.13 49.80
C GLN A 312 -19.75 5.66 50.03
N SER A 313 -20.56 4.75 49.49
CA SER A 313 -20.31 3.30 49.61
C SER A 313 -18.99 2.89 48.95
N LEU A 314 -18.61 3.50 47.82
CA LEU A 314 -17.31 3.29 47.15
C LEU A 314 -16.13 3.91 47.91
N LYS A 315 -16.35 5.02 48.62
CA LYS A 315 -15.32 5.72 49.41
C LYS A 315 -15.12 5.16 50.82
N LYS A 316 -15.91 4.16 51.22
CA LYS A 316 -15.84 3.53 52.55
C LYS A 316 -14.42 3.00 52.79
N GLN A 317 -13.84 3.32 53.95
CA GLN A 317 -12.52 2.82 54.32
C GLN A 317 -12.60 1.36 54.81
N PRO A 318 -11.58 0.53 54.55
CA PRO A 318 -11.49 -0.79 55.14
C PRO A 318 -11.27 -0.71 56.65
N THR A 319 -11.74 -1.72 57.38
CA THR A 319 -11.57 -1.80 58.84
C THR A 319 -10.21 -2.37 59.26
N ASN A 320 -9.58 -3.19 58.42
CA ASN A 320 -8.29 -3.82 58.69
C ASN A 320 -7.13 -3.01 58.08
N GLN A 321 -6.04 -2.83 58.84
CA GLN A 321 -4.86 -2.05 58.44
C GLN A 321 -4.06 -2.65 57.28
N ARG A 322 -4.25 -3.95 57.00
CA ARG A 322 -3.64 -4.69 55.88
C ARG A 322 -4.36 -4.48 54.55
N LEU A 323 -5.55 -3.88 54.57
CA LEU A 323 -6.34 -3.60 53.38
C LEU A 323 -6.11 -2.16 52.92
N ILE A 324 -5.74 -1.99 51.66
CA ILE A 324 -5.56 -0.68 51.03
C ILE A 324 -6.80 -0.39 50.19
N LEU A 325 -7.51 0.71 50.47
CA LEU A 325 -8.62 1.14 49.62
C LEU A 325 -8.10 1.45 48.20
N LYS A 326 -8.63 0.74 47.21
CA LYS A 326 -8.42 1.06 45.79
C LYS A 326 -9.23 2.32 45.45
N LYS A 327 -8.53 3.44 45.23
CA LYS A 327 -9.16 4.78 45.04
C LYS A 327 -9.43 5.15 43.58
N ASP A 328 -8.75 4.48 42.65
CA ASP A 328 -8.64 4.86 41.25
C ASP A 328 -8.92 3.67 40.33
N ALA A 329 -9.81 2.77 40.74
CA ALA A 329 -10.34 1.75 39.84
C ALA A 329 -11.02 2.44 38.64
N GLU A 330 -10.82 1.90 37.44
CA GLU A 330 -11.28 2.52 36.19
C GLU A 330 -12.80 2.74 36.20
N ASP A 331 -13.56 1.72 36.59
CA ASP A 331 -15.02 1.77 36.74
C ASP A 331 -15.48 2.91 37.67
N GLN A 332 -14.78 3.11 38.80
CA GLN A 332 -15.04 4.19 39.74
C GLN A 332 -14.69 5.56 39.15
N LYS A 333 -13.59 5.69 38.41
CA LYS A 333 -13.21 6.94 37.73
C LYS A 333 -14.25 7.33 36.69
N PHE A 334 -14.66 6.39 35.84
CA PHE A 334 -15.68 6.62 34.81
C PHE A 334 -17.01 7.02 35.45
N LEU A 335 -17.43 6.32 36.51
CA LEU A 335 -18.63 6.68 37.25
C LEU A 335 -18.56 8.12 37.78
N PHE A 336 -17.47 8.51 38.45
CA PHE A 336 -17.35 9.86 39.01
C PHE A 336 -17.28 10.95 37.93
N SER A 337 -16.63 10.66 36.79
CA SER A 337 -16.63 11.55 35.63
C SER A 337 -18.06 11.76 35.08
N ILE A 338 -18.80 10.67 34.90
CA ILE A 338 -20.17 10.70 34.37
C ILE A 338 -21.15 11.38 35.33
N LEU A 339 -21.03 11.13 36.64
CA LEU A 339 -21.90 11.75 37.65
C LEU A 339 -21.74 13.28 37.71
N ASN A 340 -20.58 13.82 37.32
CA ASN A 340 -20.36 15.26 37.22
C ASN A 340 -20.96 15.88 35.95
N ASN A 341 -21.39 15.06 34.98
CA ASN A 341 -21.98 15.52 33.73
C ASN A 341 -23.46 15.89 33.92
N LYS A 342 -23.77 17.20 33.80
CA LYS A 342 -25.12 17.75 33.95
C LYS A 342 -26.16 17.16 32.99
N LYS A 343 -25.75 16.59 31.83
CA LYS A 343 -26.69 15.98 30.88
C LYS A 343 -27.23 14.66 31.43
N ILE A 344 -26.40 13.85 32.07
CA ILE A 344 -26.78 12.52 32.58
C ILE A 344 -27.47 12.58 33.94
N SER A 345 -27.19 13.59 34.76
CA SER A 345 -27.84 13.72 36.08
C SER A 345 -29.37 13.69 36.02
N SER A 346 -29.96 14.17 34.90
CA SER A 346 -31.41 14.13 34.66
C SER A 346 -31.98 12.75 34.30
N LEU A 347 -31.13 11.80 33.89
CA LEU A 347 -31.50 10.43 33.52
C LEU A 347 -31.45 9.45 34.71
N LEU A 348 -30.79 9.84 35.81
CA LEU A 348 -30.54 9.02 37.00
C LEU A 348 -31.64 9.18 38.05
N ASN A 349 -32.87 8.80 37.68
CA ASN A 349 -34.06 9.05 38.50
C ASN A 349 -34.52 7.82 39.31
N SER A 350 -33.81 6.70 39.20
CA SER A 350 -34.20 5.42 39.82
C SER A 350 -32.98 4.60 40.30
N PRO A 351 -33.15 3.75 41.31
CA PRO A 351 -32.09 2.81 41.72
C PRO A 351 -31.63 1.90 40.58
N GLU A 352 -32.57 1.43 39.76
CA GLU A 352 -32.28 0.61 38.57
C GLU A 352 -31.37 1.36 37.59
N SER A 353 -31.64 2.64 37.30
CA SER A 353 -30.78 3.43 36.41
C SER A 353 -29.36 3.64 36.96
N LEU A 354 -29.20 3.70 38.28
CA LEU A 354 -27.87 3.80 38.90
C LEU A 354 -27.12 2.47 38.82
N GLN A 355 -27.82 1.35 39.00
CA GLN A 355 -27.24 0.02 38.85
C GLN A 355 -26.80 -0.24 37.41
N GLN A 356 -27.64 0.09 36.43
CA GLN A 356 -27.30 -0.03 35.00
C GLN A 356 -26.13 0.89 34.62
N LEU A 357 -26.10 2.13 35.12
CA LEU A 357 -24.93 3.01 34.92
C LEU A 357 -23.66 2.37 35.49
N TRP A 358 -23.73 1.79 36.68
CA TRP A 358 -22.59 1.11 37.29
C TRP A 358 -22.11 -0.08 36.45
N ASP A 359 -23.03 -0.90 35.93
CA ASP A 359 -22.68 -2.01 35.05
C ASP A 359 -22.06 -1.54 33.72
N VAL A 360 -22.53 -0.41 33.17
CA VAL A 360 -21.89 0.24 32.00
C VAL A 360 -20.49 0.74 32.35
N CYS A 361 -20.29 1.39 33.51
CA CYS A 361 -18.97 1.85 33.94
C CYS A 361 -17.95 0.71 34.14
N ARG A 362 -18.41 -0.53 34.33
CA ARG A 362 -17.55 -1.72 34.43
C ARG A 362 -17.08 -2.25 33.07
N ILE A 363 -17.50 -1.65 31.95
CA ILE A 363 -16.96 -2.01 30.63
C ILE A 363 -15.47 -1.60 30.59
N PRO A 364 -14.55 -2.55 30.37
CA PRO A 364 -13.11 -2.30 30.39
C PRO A 364 -12.66 -1.38 29.24
N ASP A 365 -11.68 -0.52 29.50
CA ASP A 365 -11.01 0.29 28.48
C ASP A 365 -9.75 -0.42 27.97
N TYR A 366 -9.93 -1.31 26.99
CA TYR A 366 -8.80 -2.01 26.36
C TYR A 366 -7.90 -1.11 25.51
N GLN A 367 -8.33 0.11 25.16
CA GLN A 367 -7.56 1.03 24.31
C GLN A 367 -6.56 1.85 25.13
N SER A 368 -6.95 2.25 26.35
CA SER A 368 -6.13 3.03 27.29
C SER A 368 -5.54 4.32 26.67
N ILE A 369 -6.19 4.90 25.66
CA ILE A 369 -5.72 6.11 24.95
C ILE A 369 -6.11 7.39 25.69
N SER A 370 -7.39 7.49 26.08
CA SER A 370 -7.93 8.70 26.69
C SER A 370 -9.16 8.35 27.51
N GLU A 371 -9.12 8.67 28.80
CA GLU A 371 -10.25 8.49 29.72
C GLU A 371 -11.51 9.24 29.21
N GLU A 372 -11.36 10.37 28.53
CA GLU A 372 -12.48 11.16 27.98
C GLU A 372 -13.19 10.47 26.80
N LYS A 373 -12.43 9.83 25.91
CA LYS A 373 -12.98 9.09 24.77
C LYS A 373 -13.82 7.91 25.26
N HIS A 374 -13.27 7.10 26.17
CA HIS A 374 -14.00 5.96 26.73
C HIS A 374 -15.23 6.41 27.52
N THR A 375 -15.11 7.45 28.35
CA THR A 375 -16.25 8.03 29.07
C THR A 375 -17.36 8.46 28.10
N SER A 376 -17.01 9.03 26.94
CA SER A 376 -18.00 9.41 25.92
C SER A 376 -18.72 8.21 25.31
N LEU A 377 -18.01 7.11 25.05
CA LEU A 377 -18.60 5.84 24.59
C LEU A 377 -19.56 5.26 25.63
N LEU A 378 -19.16 5.25 26.91
CA LEU A 378 -20.01 4.78 28.01
C LEU A 378 -21.30 5.60 28.15
N ILE A 379 -21.20 6.91 27.96
CA ILE A 379 -22.35 7.83 27.93
C ILE A 379 -23.30 7.48 26.77
N GLU A 380 -22.76 7.22 25.57
CA GLU A 380 -23.55 6.85 24.39
C GLU A 380 -24.29 5.52 24.63
N ILE A 381 -23.58 4.49 25.13
CA ILE A 381 -24.15 3.18 25.47
C ILE A 381 -25.24 3.31 26.54
N PHE A 382 -24.98 4.03 27.63
CA PHE A 382 -25.97 4.21 28.70
C PHE A 382 -27.23 4.94 28.20
N THR A 383 -27.06 5.94 27.34
CA THR A 383 -28.19 6.70 26.78
C THR A 383 -29.04 5.82 25.85
N GLU A 384 -28.40 5.02 24.99
CA GLU A 384 -29.09 4.06 24.13
C GLU A 384 -29.88 3.04 24.96
N LEU A 385 -29.22 2.41 25.96
CA LEU A 385 -29.86 1.47 26.87
C LEU A 385 -31.07 2.11 27.58
N LYS A 386 -30.93 3.34 28.08
CA LYS A 386 -32.02 4.02 28.79
C LYS A 386 -33.23 4.30 27.89
N ASN A 387 -32.99 4.67 26.63
CA ASN A 387 -34.04 4.97 25.66
C ASN A 387 -34.78 3.72 25.16
N HIS A 388 -34.14 2.55 25.22
CA HIS A 388 -34.63 1.30 24.64
C HIS A 388 -34.83 0.19 25.67
N ASN A 389 -35.37 0.52 26.85
CA ASN A 389 -35.72 -0.45 27.92
C ASN A 389 -34.55 -1.38 28.31
N TRP A 390 -33.36 -0.81 28.45
CA TRP A 390 -32.11 -1.50 28.82
C TRP A 390 -31.62 -2.52 27.80
N LEU A 391 -32.02 -2.35 26.52
CA LEU A 391 -31.55 -3.17 25.40
C LEU A 391 -30.82 -2.30 24.36
N LEU A 392 -29.78 -2.86 23.74
CA LEU A 392 -29.10 -2.23 22.61
C LEU A 392 -29.82 -2.56 21.31
N THR A 393 -30.08 -1.54 20.47
CA THR A 393 -30.75 -1.75 19.19
C THR A 393 -29.81 -2.35 18.14
N ASP A 394 -30.35 -3.15 17.22
CA ASP A 394 -29.56 -3.70 16.11
C ASP A 394 -28.94 -2.60 15.23
N LEU A 395 -29.62 -1.45 15.09
CA LEU A 395 -29.09 -0.29 14.35
C LEU A 395 -27.87 0.31 15.05
N PHE A 396 -27.91 0.45 16.37
CA PHE A 396 -26.79 0.94 17.17
C PHE A 396 -25.58 0.01 17.11
N LEU A 397 -25.82 -1.30 17.25
CA LEU A 397 -24.77 -2.32 17.15
C LEU A 397 -24.15 -2.33 15.75
N LYS A 398 -24.98 -2.32 14.70
CA LYS A 398 -24.52 -2.31 13.31
C LYS A 398 -23.61 -1.11 13.03
N LYS A 399 -24.05 0.11 13.36
CA LYS A 399 -23.27 1.35 13.19
C LYS A 399 -21.89 1.25 13.83
N ASN A 400 -21.82 0.69 15.03
CA ASN A 400 -20.58 0.65 15.82
C ASN A 400 -19.67 -0.54 15.49
N ILE A 401 -20.21 -1.66 15.01
CA ILE A 401 -19.47 -2.88 14.68
C ILE A 401 -19.00 -2.88 13.23
N GLU A 402 -19.76 -2.33 12.27
CA GLU A 402 -19.35 -2.29 10.85
C GLU A 402 -18.04 -1.52 10.64
N ARG A 403 -17.82 -0.43 11.39
CA ARG A 403 -16.57 0.33 11.35
C ARG A 403 -15.34 -0.46 11.80
N LEU A 404 -15.51 -1.55 12.55
CA LEU A 404 -14.41 -2.40 13.04
C LEU A 404 -13.92 -3.40 11.97
N GLN A 405 -14.60 -3.48 10.83
CA GLN A 405 -14.24 -4.34 9.70
C GLN A 405 -13.25 -3.66 8.74
N ASP A 406 -12.64 -2.54 9.15
CA ASP A 406 -11.53 -1.95 8.42
C ASP A 406 -10.23 -2.67 8.80
N TYR A 407 -9.73 -3.47 7.86
CA TYR A 407 -8.47 -4.19 7.97
C TYR A 407 -7.31 -3.45 7.28
N SER A 408 -7.53 -2.21 6.84
CA SER A 408 -6.50 -1.38 6.25
C SER A 408 -5.85 -0.48 7.30
N GLY A 409 -4.55 -0.23 7.17
CA GLY A 409 -3.83 0.68 8.06
C GLY A 409 -2.47 0.16 8.52
N SER A 410 -1.83 0.92 9.41
CA SER A 410 -0.59 0.50 10.06
C SER A 410 -0.86 -0.55 11.13
N ILE A 411 0.19 -1.23 11.61
CA ILE A 411 0.08 -2.20 12.70
C ILE A 411 -0.54 -1.56 13.96
N ASP A 412 -0.22 -0.31 14.25
CA ASP A 412 -0.76 0.40 15.41
C ASP A 412 -2.26 0.66 15.25
N ASP A 413 -2.71 0.98 14.03
CA ASP A 413 -4.14 1.16 13.70
C ASP A 413 -4.91 -0.16 13.84
N LEU A 414 -4.32 -1.28 13.40
CA LEU A 414 -4.91 -2.61 13.55
C LEU A 414 -5.00 -3.03 15.02
N ILE A 415 -3.95 -2.78 15.82
CA ILE A 415 -3.96 -3.04 17.27
C ILE A 415 -5.02 -2.19 17.97
N TYR A 416 -5.15 -0.92 17.58
CA TYR A 416 -6.17 -0.03 18.09
C TYR A 416 -7.58 -0.59 17.82
N THR A 417 -7.83 -1.00 16.59
CA THR A 417 -9.11 -1.58 16.15
C THR A 417 -9.39 -2.92 16.85
N LEU A 418 -8.37 -3.74 17.07
CA LEU A 418 -8.48 -4.99 17.83
C LEU A 418 -8.91 -4.74 19.29
N ASN A 419 -8.28 -3.76 19.95
CA ASN A 419 -8.65 -3.39 21.32
C ASN A 419 -10.08 -2.84 21.38
N GLU A 420 -10.52 -2.06 20.38
CA GLU A 420 -11.92 -1.63 20.28
C GLU A 420 -12.88 -2.80 20.11
N THR A 421 -12.51 -3.76 19.25
CA THR A 421 -13.29 -4.97 19.01
C THR A 421 -13.49 -5.79 20.28
N ARG A 422 -12.49 -5.82 21.18
CA ARG A 422 -12.62 -6.47 22.50
C ARG A 422 -13.62 -5.78 23.42
N ILE A 423 -13.73 -4.44 23.37
CA ILE A 423 -14.77 -3.70 24.10
C ILE A 423 -16.16 -4.16 23.62
N TRP A 424 -16.36 -4.22 22.30
CA TRP A 424 -17.62 -4.69 21.72
C TRP A 424 -17.88 -6.18 21.96
N LEU A 425 -16.84 -7.00 22.04
CA LEU A 425 -16.99 -8.41 22.41
C LEU A 425 -17.46 -8.55 23.86
N TYR A 426 -16.93 -7.75 24.79
CA TYR A 426 -17.41 -7.70 26.16
C TYR A 426 -18.88 -7.27 26.22
N ILE A 427 -19.25 -6.19 25.52
CA ILE A 427 -20.63 -5.67 25.47
C ILE A 427 -21.60 -6.72 24.90
N THR A 428 -21.25 -7.36 23.77
CA THR A 428 -22.10 -8.34 23.10
C THR A 428 -22.34 -9.60 23.93
N ASN A 429 -21.43 -9.95 24.84
CA ASN A 429 -21.61 -11.07 25.78
C ASN A 429 -22.55 -10.74 26.98
N GLN A 430 -22.92 -9.48 27.18
CA GLN A 430 -23.85 -9.09 28.24
C GLN A 430 -25.30 -9.40 27.84
N LYS A 431 -25.76 -10.62 28.19
CA LYS A 431 -27.12 -11.11 27.89
C LYS A 431 -28.25 -10.17 28.36
N GLN A 432 -27.99 -9.36 29.38
CA GLN A 432 -28.94 -8.37 29.90
C GLN A 432 -29.15 -7.19 28.94
N TRP A 433 -28.18 -6.87 28.08
CA TRP A 433 -28.26 -5.79 27.11
C TRP A 433 -28.61 -6.28 25.71
N ILE A 434 -28.24 -7.52 25.37
CA ILE A 434 -28.43 -8.10 24.04
C ILE A 434 -29.04 -9.50 24.15
N PRO A 435 -30.28 -9.70 23.67
CA PRO A 435 -30.96 -10.99 23.74
C PRO A 435 -30.55 -11.95 22.60
N ASN A 436 -29.98 -11.44 21.51
CA ASN A 436 -29.61 -12.23 20.32
C ASN A 436 -28.11 -12.55 20.27
N ASN A 437 -27.76 -13.83 20.20
CA ASN A 437 -26.38 -14.30 20.20
C ASN A 437 -25.63 -14.08 18.86
N SER A 438 -26.31 -13.69 17.77
CA SER A 438 -25.67 -13.54 16.46
C SER A 438 -24.56 -12.49 16.43
N TRP A 439 -24.69 -11.42 17.23
CA TRP A 439 -23.68 -10.36 17.30
C TRP A 439 -22.37 -10.81 17.93
N VAL A 440 -22.43 -11.73 18.90
CA VAL A 440 -21.23 -12.29 19.55
C VAL A 440 -20.36 -13.02 18.51
N GLU A 441 -20.98 -13.84 17.65
CA GLU A 441 -20.26 -14.55 16.59
C GLU A 441 -19.66 -13.59 15.56
N GLN A 442 -20.38 -12.54 15.19
CA GLN A 442 -19.88 -11.53 14.25
C GLN A 442 -18.65 -10.80 14.81
N VAL A 443 -18.71 -10.29 16.04
CA VAL A 443 -17.58 -9.58 16.66
C VAL A 443 -16.39 -10.52 16.87
N LYS A 444 -16.62 -11.79 17.25
CA LYS A 444 -15.56 -12.80 17.37
C LYS A 444 -14.86 -13.07 16.04
N ASN A 445 -15.60 -13.13 14.93
CA ASN A 445 -15.01 -13.27 13.59
C ASN A 445 -14.18 -12.05 13.20
N ILE A 446 -14.56 -10.84 13.62
CA ILE A 446 -13.77 -9.62 13.40
C ILE A 446 -12.48 -9.67 14.21
N GLU A 447 -12.54 -10.06 15.50
CA GLU A 447 -11.35 -10.23 16.36
C GLU A 447 -10.35 -11.22 15.75
N ASP A 448 -10.84 -12.39 15.31
CA ASP A 448 -10.01 -13.42 14.69
C ASP A 448 -9.32 -12.91 13.42
N LYS A 449 -10.06 -12.19 12.55
CA LYS A 449 -9.48 -11.60 11.32
C LYS A 449 -8.46 -10.50 11.61
N LEU A 450 -8.77 -9.57 12.52
CA LEU A 450 -7.81 -8.51 12.91
C LEU A 450 -6.53 -9.10 13.47
N SER A 451 -6.62 -10.12 14.32
CA SER A 451 -5.43 -10.78 14.86
C SER A 451 -4.58 -11.47 13.78
N GLU A 452 -5.21 -12.03 12.75
CA GLU A 452 -4.52 -12.64 11.61
C GLU A 452 -3.83 -11.58 10.75
N GLU A 453 -4.49 -10.48 10.43
CA GLU A 453 -3.92 -9.36 9.66
C GLU A 453 -2.75 -8.69 10.39
N ILE A 454 -2.86 -8.51 11.72
CA ILE A 454 -1.74 -8.03 12.55
C ILE A 454 -0.55 -8.99 12.45
N HIS A 455 -0.81 -10.30 12.53
CA HIS A 455 0.22 -11.31 12.43
C HIS A 455 0.92 -11.26 11.06
N GLN A 456 0.16 -11.20 9.97
CA GLN A 456 0.68 -11.13 8.60
C GLN A 456 1.44 -9.82 8.34
N SER A 457 0.90 -8.68 8.78
CA SER A 457 1.53 -7.36 8.61
C SER A 457 2.86 -7.26 9.37
N LEU A 458 2.93 -7.82 10.57
CA LEU A 458 4.19 -7.89 11.32
C LEU A 458 5.19 -8.80 10.61
N MET A 459 4.77 -9.99 10.17
CA MET A 459 5.62 -10.91 9.41
C MET A 459 6.17 -10.26 8.13
N GLN A 460 5.34 -9.54 7.36
CA GLN A 460 5.76 -8.79 6.17
C GLN A 460 6.77 -7.68 6.51
N LYS A 461 6.49 -6.87 7.55
CA LYS A 461 7.42 -5.84 8.02
C LYS A 461 8.79 -6.41 8.40
N PHE A 462 8.87 -7.67 8.83
CA PHE A 462 10.14 -8.35 9.08
C PHE A 462 10.80 -8.96 7.84
N VAL A 463 10.04 -9.46 6.86
CA VAL A 463 10.62 -9.77 5.54
C VAL A 463 11.30 -8.53 4.96
N ASP A 464 10.72 -7.36 5.17
CA ASP A 464 11.30 -6.08 4.77
C ASP A 464 12.42 -5.60 5.71
N LYS A 465 12.34 -5.87 7.02
CA LYS A 465 13.41 -5.58 7.99
C LYS A 465 14.65 -6.48 7.81
N ASN A 466 14.50 -7.75 7.44
CA ASN A 466 15.62 -8.63 7.11
C ASN A 466 16.35 -8.15 5.84
N LYS A 467 15.64 -7.55 4.88
CA LYS A 467 16.29 -6.80 3.78
C LYS A 467 17.09 -5.61 4.32
N SER A 468 16.59 -4.92 5.35
CA SER A 468 17.28 -3.78 5.99
C SER A 468 18.49 -4.17 6.89
N GLU A 469 18.46 -5.32 7.59
CA GLU A 469 19.58 -5.81 8.42
C GLU A 469 20.70 -6.47 7.59
N VAL A 470 20.35 -7.13 6.47
CA VAL A 470 21.34 -7.55 5.46
C VAL A 470 22.12 -6.32 4.95
N VAL A 471 21.47 -5.16 4.84
CA VAL A 471 22.10 -3.91 4.43
C VAL A 471 22.92 -3.23 5.54
N GLN A 472 22.58 -3.41 6.82
CA GLN A 472 23.46 -2.96 7.92
C GLN A 472 24.76 -3.78 8.00
N ASN A 473 24.75 -5.06 7.60
CA ASN A 473 25.96 -5.88 7.44
C ASN A 473 26.79 -5.55 6.19
N LEU A 474 26.34 -4.62 5.34
CA LEU A 474 27.15 -4.20 4.19
C LEU A 474 28.36 -3.34 4.59
N ASN A 475 28.46 -2.83 5.83
CA ASN A 475 29.57 -1.97 6.27
C ASN A 475 29.90 -0.95 5.16
N ILE A 476 28.93 -0.09 4.84
CA ILE A 476 29.11 0.94 3.82
C ILE A 476 30.15 1.94 4.36
N SER A 477 31.39 1.67 3.98
CA SER A 477 32.52 2.58 4.11
C SER A 477 32.94 2.95 2.68
N GLU A 478 33.53 4.13 2.50
CA GLU A 478 33.98 4.65 1.21
C GLU A 478 34.78 3.62 0.38
N LYS A 479 35.45 2.65 1.04
CA LYS A 479 36.27 1.61 0.41
C LYS A 479 35.51 0.45 -0.23
N ASN A 480 34.20 0.30 0.00
CA ASN A 480 33.43 -0.89 -0.42
C ASN A 480 32.46 -0.63 -1.58
N ILE A 481 32.42 0.60 -2.11
CA ILE A 481 31.56 0.99 -3.23
C ILE A 481 32.40 0.96 -4.50
N SER A 482 31.95 0.22 -5.52
CA SER A 482 32.62 0.18 -6.82
C SER A 482 31.60 0.31 -7.95
N VAL A 483 32.05 0.79 -9.11
CA VAL A 483 31.23 0.82 -10.32
C VAL A 483 31.78 -0.22 -11.29
N SER A 484 30.99 -1.26 -11.54
CA SER A 484 31.30 -2.29 -12.53
C SER A 484 30.82 -1.84 -13.91
N ASN A 485 31.68 -1.98 -14.92
CA ASN A 485 31.41 -1.65 -16.33
C ASN A 485 30.89 -0.21 -16.58
N HIS A 486 31.19 0.75 -15.70
CA HIS A 486 30.69 2.14 -15.78
C HIS A 486 29.16 2.30 -15.73
N THR A 487 28.41 1.23 -15.48
CA THR A 487 26.95 1.21 -15.48
C THR A 487 26.34 0.66 -14.20
N TYR A 488 26.97 -0.32 -13.55
CA TYR A 488 26.40 -0.97 -12.37
C TYR A 488 27.09 -0.50 -11.11
N VAL A 489 26.29 -0.03 -10.15
CA VAL A 489 26.80 0.36 -8.83
C VAL A 489 26.75 -0.86 -7.94
N MET A 490 27.91 -1.24 -7.42
CA MET A 490 28.10 -2.44 -6.61
C MET A 490 28.57 -2.04 -5.22
N ILE A 491 28.04 -2.70 -4.19
CA ILE A 491 28.61 -2.68 -2.85
C ILE A 491 29.10 -4.10 -2.55
N LYS A 492 30.42 -4.27 -2.39
CA LYS A 492 31.08 -5.58 -2.42
C LYS A 492 30.76 -6.33 -3.73
N ASP A 493 29.87 -7.33 -3.67
CA ASP A 493 29.47 -8.19 -4.81
C ASP A 493 27.99 -8.06 -5.20
N GLU A 494 27.22 -7.20 -4.52
CA GLU A 494 25.80 -6.99 -4.80
C GLU A 494 25.54 -5.72 -5.62
N LYS A 495 24.71 -5.86 -6.66
CA LYS A 495 24.24 -4.74 -7.49
C LYS A 495 23.16 -3.96 -6.73
N ILE A 496 23.42 -2.69 -6.45
CA ILE A 496 22.51 -1.80 -5.71
C ILE A 496 21.76 -0.82 -6.62
N GLY A 497 22.25 -0.61 -7.82
CA GLY A 497 21.63 0.31 -8.77
C GLY A 497 22.33 0.34 -10.12
N VAL A 498 21.73 1.08 -11.05
CA VAL A 498 22.20 1.28 -12.40
C VAL A 498 22.37 2.77 -12.65
N ILE A 499 23.51 3.17 -13.19
CA ILE A 499 23.74 4.49 -13.76
C ILE A 499 23.20 4.43 -15.20
N THR A 500 22.21 5.26 -15.49
CA THR A 500 21.70 5.44 -16.86
C THR A 500 21.78 6.91 -17.22
N GLY A 501 22.60 7.24 -18.22
CA GLY A 501 22.88 8.62 -18.60
C GLY A 501 23.56 9.35 -17.45
N PHE A 502 22.91 10.40 -16.96
CA PHE A 502 23.43 11.27 -15.90
C PHE A 502 22.69 11.10 -14.56
N LYS A 503 22.00 9.98 -14.38
CA LYS A 503 21.26 9.63 -13.17
C LYS A 503 21.62 8.25 -12.67
N ILE A 504 21.49 8.08 -11.35
CA ILE A 504 21.55 6.77 -10.69
C ILE A 504 20.14 6.33 -10.33
N PHE A 505 19.76 5.14 -10.79
CA PHE A 505 18.53 4.47 -10.41
C PHE A 505 18.86 3.33 -9.46
N PHE A 506 18.38 3.42 -8.23
CA PHE A 506 18.52 2.35 -7.25
C PHE A 506 17.49 1.27 -7.54
N ASP A 507 17.87 0.00 -7.44
CA ASP A 507 16.93 -1.10 -7.64
C ASP A 507 15.82 -0.99 -6.57
N GLU A 508 14.57 -1.30 -6.93
CA GLU A 508 13.39 -1.16 -6.03
C GLU A 508 13.61 -1.85 -4.67
N LYS A 509 14.35 -2.96 -4.67
CA LYS A 509 14.75 -3.70 -3.47
C LYS A 509 15.51 -2.85 -2.44
N PHE A 510 16.11 -1.73 -2.85
CA PHE A 510 16.92 -0.85 -2.00
C PHE A 510 16.35 0.57 -1.85
N ASN A 511 15.23 0.92 -2.51
CA ASN A 511 14.66 2.26 -2.46
C ASN A 511 14.20 2.66 -1.04
N ASP A 512 13.62 1.72 -0.30
CA ASP A 512 13.19 1.90 1.09
C ASP A 512 14.35 1.81 2.11
N ILE A 513 15.51 1.34 1.66
CA ILE A 513 16.68 1.01 2.49
C ILE A 513 17.70 2.16 2.50
N LEU A 514 17.85 2.86 1.38
CA LEU A 514 18.83 3.91 1.20
C LEU A 514 18.31 5.27 1.72
N ASN A 515 18.54 5.56 3.00
CA ASN A 515 18.33 6.89 3.58
C ASN A 515 19.11 7.98 2.82
N ASN A 516 18.66 9.23 2.88
CA ASN A 516 19.28 10.37 2.17
C ASN A 516 20.81 10.48 2.40
N ASN A 517 21.29 10.13 3.59
CA ASN A 517 22.73 10.14 3.91
C ASN A 517 23.52 9.07 3.14
N TYR A 518 22.99 7.85 2.99
CA TYR A 518 23.66 6.80 2.21
C TYR A 518 23.64 7.12 0.71
N LYS A 519 22.52 7.64 0.20
CA LYS A 519 22.44 8.14 -1.18
C LYS A 519 23.51 9.20 -1.44
N LYS A 520 23.76 10.10 -0.48
CA LYS A 520 24.81 11.12 -0.59
C LYS A 520 26.22 10.52 -0.66
N ILE A 521 26.55 9.59 0.24
CA ILE A 521 27.86 8.91 0.26
C ILE A 521 28.12 8.13 -1.04
N ILE A 522 27.10 7.43 -1.53
CA ILE A 522 27.19 6.69 -2.80
C ILE A 522 27.42 7.65 -3.97
N LYS A 523 26.68 8.77 -4.01
CA LYS A 523 26.85 9.79 -5.04
C LYS A 523 28.24 10.44 -5.01
N GLU A 524 28.78 10.72 -3.84
CA GLU A 524 30.13 11.28 -3.67
C GLU A 524 31.21 10.34 -4.22
N GLN A 525 31.10 9.02 -3.98
CA GLN A 525 32.08 8.04 -4.48
C GLN A 525 31.98 7.79 -5.99
N ILE A 526 30.77 7.85 -6.57
CA ILE A 526 30.56 7.61 -8.01
C ILE A 526 30.92 8.84 -8.87
N SER A 527 31.10 10.01 -8.25
CA SER A 527 31.39 11.28 -8.96
C SER A 527 32.55 11.20 -9.95
N GLN A 528 33.61 10.43 -9.64
CA GLN A 528 34.74 10.23 -10.55
C GLN A 528 34.35 9.42 -11.79
N ASN A 529 33.62 8.32 -11.62
CA ASN A 529 33.07 7.55 -12.75
C ASN A 529 32.07 8.35 -13.57
N MET A 530 31.29 9.22 -12.91
CA MET A 530 30.37 10.11 -13.59
C MET A 530 31.10 11.14 -14.45
N THR A 531 32.24 11.66 -13.98
CA THR A 531 33.09 12.58 -14.77
C THR A 531 33.58 11.92 -16.06
N ILE A 532 34.03 10.66 -15.99
CA ILE A 532 34.41 9.87 -17.17
C ILE A 532 33.21 9.68 -18.11
N ASN A 533 32.02 9.42 -17.57
CA ASN A 533 30.81 9.27 -18.37
C ASN A 533 30.42 10.58 -19.09
N VAL A 534 30.60 11.73 -18.44
CA VAL A 534 30.42 13.05 -19.04
C VAL A 534 31.44 13.30 -20.15
N GLU A 535 32.72 12.99 -19.94
CA GLU A 535 33.75 13.11 -20.98
C GLU A 535 33.48 12.21 -22.19
N ASN A 536 33.01 10.98 -21.94
CA ASN A 536 32.57 10.06 -23.00
C ASN A 536 31.38 10.65 -23.76
N PHE A 537 30.40 11.23 -23.07
CA PHE A 537 29.28 11.91 -23.73
C PHE A 537 29.75 13.09 -24.56
N LEU A 538 30.64 13.94 -24.05
CA LEU A 538 31.13 15.13 -24.75
C LEU A 538 31.96 14.76 -25.98
N SER A 539 32.71 13.66 -25.94
CA SER A 539 33.47 13.13 -27.07
C SER A 539 32.64 12.26 -28.05
N ALA A 540 31.46 11.80 -27.65
CA ALA A 540 30.60 10.97 -28.49
C ALA A 540 30.15 11.72 -29.77
N PRO A 541 30.02 11.03 -30.91
CA PRO A 541 29.50 11.65 -32.13
C PRO A 541 28.02 12.04 -31.97
N ASP A 542 27.61 13.10 -32.65
CA ASP A 542 26.23 13.61 -32.68
C ASP A 542 25.20 12.57 -33.14
N GLU A 543 25.63 11.58 -33.93
CA GLU A 543 24.81 10.45 -34.40
C GLU A 543 24.36 9.51 -33.28
N SER A 544 25.02 9.57 -32.12
CA SER A 544 24.66 8.76 -30.94
C SER A 544 23.43 9.30 -30.17
N LEU A 545 22.96 10.50 -30.53
CA LEU A 545 21.80 11.15 -29.93
C LEU A 545 20.55 10.88 -30.75
N ILE A 546 19.45 10.54 -30.06
CA ILE A 546 18.15 10.29 -30.69
C ILE A 546 17.02 11.03 -29.97
N LEU A 547 15.98 11.40 -30.71
CA LEU A 547 14.74 11.88 -30.14
C LEU A 547 13.84 10.71 -29.77
N LYS A 548 13.44 10.63 -28.50
CA LYS A 548 12.60 9.57 -27.94
C LYS A 548 11.28 10.17 -27.44
N PRO A 549 10.23 10.16 -28.27
CA PRO A 549 8.89 10.56 -27.82
C PRO A 549 8.31 9.49 -26.88
N ASP A 550 7.54 9.95 -25.90
CA ASP A 550 6.85 9.13 -24.93
C ASP A 550 5.33 9.23 -25.14
N PHE A 551 4.62 8.14 -24.87
CA PHE A 551 3.18 8.03 -25.10
C PHE A 551 2.50 7.30 -23.94
N ASP A 552 1.25 7.64 -23.65
CA ASP A 552 0.44 6.92 -22.65
C ASP A 552 -0.15 5.61 -23.21
N ASP A 553 -0.84 4.85 -22.36
CA ASP A 553 -1.49 3.58 -22.72
C ASP A 553 -2.56 3.73 -23.82
N GLN A 554 -3.03 4.95 -24.08
CA GLN A 554 -4.00 5.29 -25.13
C GLN A 554 -3.32 5.80 -26.42
N GLY A 555 -1.99 5.83 -26.45
CA GLY A 555 -1.18 6.32 -27.57
C GLY A 555 -1.15 7.84 -27.70
N GLN A 556 -1.55 8.59 -26.68
CA GLN A 556 -1.44 10.04 -26.65
C GLN A 556 -0.01 10.45 -26.32
N PHE A 557 0.51 11.46 -27.01
CA PHE A 557 1.84 11.99 -26.75
C PHE A 557 1.91 12.64 -25.37
N THR A 558 2.96 12.32 -24.60
CA THR A 558 3.17 12.85 -23.24
C THR A 558 4.37 13.79 -23.20
N ASN A 559 5.56 13.29 -23.54
CA ASN A 559 6.83 14.01 -23.42
C ASN A 559 7.76 13.73 -24.60
N LEU A 560 8.71 14.63 -24.84
CA LEU A 560 9.79 14.42 -25.80
C LEU A 560 11.14 14.44 -25.08
N TYR A 561 11.79 13.28 -25.06
CA TYR A 561 13.11 13.10 -24.48
C TYR A 561 14.21 13.11 -25.55
N ILE A 562 15.40 13.51 -25.13
CA ILE A 562 16.64 13.34 -25.89
C ILE A 562 17.40 12.21 -25.20
N ALA A 563 17.67 11.14 -25.94
CA ALA A 563 18.32 9.96 -25.42
C ALA A 563 19.73 9.77 -26.02
N TRP A 564 20.63 9.23 -25.20
CA TRP A 564 21.94 8.76 -25.60
C TRP A 564 22.01 7.26 -25.29
N GLY A 565 21.99 6.44 -26.33
CA GLY A 565 21.69 5.01 -26.20
C GLY A 565 20.28 4.80 -25.63
N GLU A 566 20.15 4.02 -24.57
CA GLU A 566 18.87 3.76 -23.89
C GLU A 566 18.48 4.83 -22.85
N ALA A 567 19.40 5.72 -22.49
CA ALA A 567 19.23 6.65 -21.38
C ALA A 567 18.70 8.03 -21.81
N ASN A 568 17.66 8.51 -21.14
CA ASN A 568 17.12 9.86 -21.35
C ASN A 568 18.01 10.89 -20.63
N ILE A 569 18.66 11.78 -21.40
CA ILE A 569 19.63 12.77 -20.91
C ILE A 569 19.13 14.22 -21.03
N GLY A 570 18.04 14.44 -21.76
CA GLY A 570 17.42 15.75 -21.90
C GLY A 570 15.91 15.64 -22.09
N ILE A 571 15.19 16.71 -21.77
CA ILE A 571 13.75 16.85 -22.04
C ILE A 571 13.48 18.17 -22.75
N VAL A 572 12.58 18.11 -23.73
CA VAL A 572 12.12 19.27 -24.49
C VAL A 572 10.84 19.79 -23.86
N SER A 573 10.83 21.06 -23.50
CA SER A 573 9.73 21.74 -22.80
C SER A 573 9.28 23.00 -23.54
N LYS A 574 8.15 23.57 -23.11
CA LYS A 574 7.56 24.76 -23.74
C LYS A 574 8.53 25.95 -23.69
N GLY A 575 8.85 26.47 -24.88
CA GLY A 575 9.60 27.72 -25.03
C GLY A 575 8.73 28.90 -25.46
N ASN A 576 9.36 29.97 -25.94
CA ASN A 576 8.67 31.21 -26.31
C ASN A 576 7.92 31.11 -27.65
N GLU A 577 8.39 30.27 -28.56
CA GLU A 577 7.79 30.00 -29.87
C GLU A 577 7.75 28.50 -30.11
N ILE A 578 6.84 28.02 -30.98
CA ILE A 578 6.68 26.59 -31.31
C ILE A 578 8.00 25.98 -31.81
N LEU A 579 8.77 26.72 -32.61
CA LEU A 579 10.05 26.27 -33.17
C LEU A 579 11.26 26.66 -32.31
N LYS A 580 11.05 27.23 -31.12
CA LYS A 580 12.11 27.57 -30.15
C LYS A 580 11.77 26.96 -28.79
N PRO A 581 11.79 25.62 -28.66
CA PRO A 581 11.51 24.96 -27.40
C PRO A 581 12.65 25.21 -26.39
N LYS A 582 12.33 25.05 -25.10
CA LYS A 582 13.33 25.10 -24.03
C LYS A 582 13.83 23.68 -23.76
N ILE A 583 15.14 23.48 -23.85
CA ILE A 583 15.77 22.19 -23.53
C ILE A 583 16.31 22.24 -22.10
N SER A 584 16.13 21.16 -21.36
CA SER A 584 16.77 20.98 -20.06
C SER A 584 17.45 19.63 -19.97
N ALA A 585 18.68 19.60 -19.43
CA ALA A 585 19.40 18.38 -19.17
C ALA A 585 18.80 17.62 -17.98
N ILE A 586 18.76 16.29 -18.07
CA ILE A 586 18.30 15.40 -17.01
C ILE A 586 19.51 14.84 -16.29
N TYR A 587 19.73 15.26 -15.05
CA TYR A 587 20.82 14.76 -14.20
C TYR A 587 20.40 14.71 -12.74
N ASP A 588 21.24 14.10 -11.89
CA ASP A 588 21.04 14.06 -10.44
C ASP A 588 21.89 15.13 -9.72
N ASP A 589 21.24 15.88 -8.82
CA ASP A 589 21.93 16.86 -7.96
C ASP A 589 23.00 16.17 -7.10
N ASN A 590 24.16 16.84 -6.97
CA ASN A 590 25.40 16.39 -6.31
C ASN A 590 26.24 15.33 -7.05
N LEU A 591 25.81 14.82 -8.21
CA LEU A 591 26.62 13.91 -9.05
C LEU A 591 27.39 14.63 -10.16
N ILE A 592 26.84 15.75 -10.64
CA ILE A 592 27.39 16.56 -11.73
C ILE A 592 27.57 17.99 -11.24
N ASN A 593 28.73 18.58 -11.55
CA ASN A 593 29.01 19.96 -11.20
C ASN A 593 28.37 20.95 -12.19
N ILE A 594 28.26 22.22 -11.80
CA ILE A 594 27.57 23.25 -12.60
C ILE A 594 28.22 23.42 -13.98
N GLU A 595 29.54 23.32 -14.07
CA GLU A 595 30.29 23.44 -15.33
C GLU A 595 30.00 22.28 -16.29
N GLN A 596 30.00 21.04 -15.80
CA GLN A 596 29.66 19.85 -16.61
C GLN A 596 28.20 19.89 -17.06
N ALA A 597 27.27 20.32 -16.19
CA ALA A 597 25.87 20.48 -16.55
C ALA A 597 25.68 21.47 -17.71
N ASP A 598 26.40 22.60 -17.69
CA ASP A 598 26.39 23.59 -18.78
C ASP A 598 26.98 23.02 -20.07
N GLN A 599 28.07 22.26 -20.00
CA GLN A 599 28.66 21.59 -21.16
C GLN A 599 27.72 20.55 -21.80
N ILE A 600 27.05 19.74 -20.98
CA ILE A 600 26.05 18.75 -21.43
C ILE A 600 24.90 19.47 -22.13
N LEU A 601 24.33 20.49 -21.47
CA LEU A 601 23.21 21.27 -22.01
C LEU A 601 23.59 21.92 -23.33
N LYS A 602 24.75 22.59 -23.40
CA LYS A 602 25.25 23.23 -24.61
C LYS A 602 25.41 22.25 -25.76
N LYS A 603 25.93 21.04 -25.52
CA LYS A 603 26.05 20.01 -26.56
C LYS A 603 24.68 19.56 -27.07
N ILE A 604 23.75 19.26 -26.15
CA ILE A 604 22.39 18.83 -26.50
C ILE A 604 21.66 19.93 -27.29
N GLU A 605 21.74 21.18 -26.85
CA GLU A 605 21.15 22.33 -27.54
C GLU A 605 21.74 22.53 -28.94
N THR A 606 23.08 22.48 -29.05
CA THR A 606 23.77 22.62 -30.33
C THR A 606 23.35 21.52 -31.31
N TRP A 607 23.31 20.27 -30.83
CA TRP A 607 22.86 19.13 -31.62
C TRP A 607 21.40 19.28 -32.06
N PHE A 608 20.49 19.60 -31.13
CA PHE A 608 19.07 19.75 -31.45
C PHE A 608 18.83 20.90 -32.44
N GLN A 609 19.56 22.00 -32.26
CA GLN A 609 19.50 23.15 -33.14
C GLN A 609 19.99 22.81 -34.56
N ASN A 610 21.15 22.17 -34.69
CA ASN A 610 21.74 21.83 -35.99
C ASN A 610 21.00 20.70 -36.72
N THR A 611 20.57 19.68 -35.98
CA THR A 611 19.97 18.47 -36.57
C THR A 611 18.52 18.70 -36.99
N PHE A 612 17.78 19.52 -36.22
CA PHE A 612 16.34 19.66 -36.34
C PHE A 612 15.90 21.11 -36.57
N LEU A 613 16.18 22.04 -35.65
CA LEU A 613 15.59 23.38 -35.73
C LEU A 613 16.03 24.15 -36.97
N GLN A 614 17.30 24.08 -37.37
CA GLN A 614 17.76 24.71 -38.62
C GLN A 614 17.08 24.15 -39.88
N LYS A 615 16.59 22.91 -39.84
CA LYS A 615 15.85 22.29 -40.96
C LYS A 615 14.39 22.68 -40.96
N VAL A 616 13.79 22.93 -39.79
CA VAL A 616 12.36 23.24 -39.64
C VAL A 616 12.08 24.74 -39.67
N ASP A 617 12.91 25.55 -39.01
CA ASP A 617 12.77 27.00 -38.97
C ASP A 617 13.59 27.67 -40.08
N LEU A 618 12.90 28.02 -41.16
CA LEU A 618 13.51 28.71 -42.30
C LEU A 618 13.41 30.24 -42.18
N SER A 619 12.89 30.78 -41.08
CA SER A 619 12.63 32.21 -40.91
C SER A 619 13.88 33.06 -41.06
N ILE A 620 15.02 32.60 -40.51
CA ILE A 620 16.32 33.30 -40.59
C ILE A 620 16.85 33.31 -42.04
N LEU A 621 16.72 32.20 -42.75
CA LEU A 621 17.14 32.09 -44.16
C LEU A 621 16.26 32.95 -45.06
N LEU A 622 14.95 32.97 -44.80
CA LEU A 622 13.98 33.75 -45.55
C LEU A 622 14.02 35.24 -45.21
N GLY A 623 14.41 35.61 -43.99
CA GLY A 623 14.54 37.00 -43.56
C GLY A 623 15.57 37.82 -44.33
N LYS A 624 16.45 37.15 -45.10
CA LYS A 624 17.39 37.79 -46.04
C LYS A 624 16.70 38.40 -47.27
N TYR A 625 15.47 38.00 -47.57
CA TYR A 625 14.66 38.49 -48.71
C TYR A 625 13.73 39.60 -48.24
N ASN A 626 14.29 40.80 -48.11
CA ASN A 626 13.61 41.98 -47.56
C ASN A 626 13.92 43.25 -48.37
N SER A 627 14.23 43.10 -49.66
CA SER A 627 14.68 44.21 -50.49
C SER A 627 13.51 45.01 -51.06
N THR A 628 12.36 44.36 -51.33
CA THR A 628 11.16 45.01 -51.87
C THR A 628 9.92 44.84 -50.96
N PRO A 629 8.91 45.72 -51.07
CA PRO A 629 7.62 45.52 -50.37
C PRO A 629 6.94 44.19 -50.72
N GLU A 630 7.02 43.75 -51.98
CA GLU A 630 6.43 42.51 -52.48
C GLU A 630 7.13 41.29 -51.86
N GLU A 631 8.46 41.29 -51.79
CA GLU A 631 9.24 40.26 -51.10
C GLU A 631 8.87 40.16 -49.62
N ARG A 632 8.85 41.31 -48.92
CA ARG A 632 8.46 41.36 -47.51
C ARG A 632 7.09 40.75 -47.25
N SER A 633 6.10 41.16 -48.05
CA SER A 633 4.73 40.69 -47.91
C SER A 633 4.64 39.18 -48.13
N PHE A 634 5.31 38.67 -49.17
CA PHE A 634 5.31 37.25 -49.49
C PHE A 634 6.04 36.39 -48.44
N ILE A 635 7.21 36.83 -47.98
CA ILE A 635 7.99 36.13 -46.95
C ILE A 635 7.28 36.14 -45.60
N PHE A 636 6.71 37.28 -45.19
CA PHE A 636 5.93 37.37 -43.96
C PHE A 636 4.78 36.37 -43.99
N LYS A 637 4.05 36.32 -45.10
CA LYS A 637 2.94 35.39 -45.31
C LYS A 637 3.39 33.93 -45.31
N LEU A 638 4.55 33.62 -45.90
CA LEU A 638 5.15 32.29 -45.85
C LEU A 638 5.46 31.84 -44.42
N ILE A 639 6.02 32.74 -43.61
CA ILE A 639 6.37 32.46 -42.22
C ILE A 639 5.09 32.32 -41.36
N GLU A 640 4.14 33.24 -41.52
CA GLU A 640 2.86 33.23 -40.80
C GLU A 640 2.08 31.92 -41.03
N ASN A 641 2.05 31.46 -42.28
CA ASN A 641 1.41 30.21 -42.66
C ASN A 641 2.31 28.98 -42.52
N GLN A 642 3.40 29.08 -41.75
CA GLN A 642 4.25 27.94 -41.37
C GLN A 642 4.78 27.15 -42.57
N TYR A 643 5.11 27.88 -43.64
CA TYR A 643 5.74 27.40 -44.87
C TYR A 643 4.87 26.52 -45.79
N ASN A 644 3.66 26.12 -45.37
CA ASN A 644 2.79 25.21 -46.10
C ASN A 644 1.34 25.71 -46.10
N PHE A 645 0.83 26.19 -47.24
CA PHE A 645 -0.56 26.62 -47.33
C PHE A 645 -1.14 26.58 -48.75
N HIS A 646 -2.47 26.58 -48.79
CA HIS A 646 -3.27 26.69 -50.01
C HIS A 646 -3.89 28.09 -50.09
N GLN A 647 -3.60 28.81 -51.16
CA GLN A 647 -4.19 30.11 -51.47
C GLN A 647 -4.32 30.32 -52.98
N LEU A 648 -5.48 30.86 -53.40
CA LEU A 648 -5.73 31.21 -54.80
C LEU A 648 -4.73 32.25 -55.32
N ASN A 649 -4.24 32.04 -56.55
CA ASN A 649 -3.35 32.93 -57.29
C ASN A 649 -1.97 33.20 -56.65
N ILE A 650 -1.52 32.35 -55.73
CA ILE A 650 -0.20 32.49 -55.08
C ILE A 650 0.96 32.51 -56.10
N LEU A 651 0.80 31.82 -57.23
CA LEU A 651 1.78 31.81 -58.30
C LEU A 651 1.97 33.21 -58.93
N ASP A 652 0.91 34.00 -59.02
CA ASP A 652 0.99 35.34 -59.60
C ASP A 652 1.61 36.34 -58.62
N GLU A 653 1.36 36.18 -57.32
CA GLU A 653 2.09 36.89 -56.26
C GLU A 653 3.60 36.55 -56.30
N PHE A 654 3.95 35.26 -56.39
CA PHE A 654 5.35 34.84 -56.44
C PHE A 654 6.10 35.40 -57.65
N LYS A 655 5.46 35.51 -58.82
CA LYS A 655 6.06 36.09 -60.04
C LYS A 655 6.44 37.57 -59.92
N GLN A 656 5.89 38.30 -58.94
CA GLN A 656 6.24 39.70 -58.69
C GLN A 656 7.65 39.85 -58.10
N ILE A 657 8.22 38.76 -57.56
CA ILE A 657 9.59 38.71 -57.04
C ILE A 657 10.59 38.52 -58.20
N GLU A 658 11.77 39.15 -58.11
CA GLU A 658 12.83 39.00 -59.09
C GLU A 658 13.22 37.53 -59.34
N GLU A 659 13.56 37.20 -60.58
CA GLU A 659 13.84 35.81 -60.99
C GLU A 659 15.05 35.19 -60.26
N SER A 660 16.09 35.99 -59.98
CA SER A 660 17.27 35.58 -59.21
C SER A 660 16.86 35.10 -57.81
N LYS A 661 16.05 35.89 -57.11
CA LYS A 661 15.54 35.60 -55.77
C LYS A 661 14.57 34.43 -55.75
N ARG A 662 13.71 34.30 -56.76
CA ARG A 662 12.84 33.12 -56.91
C ARG A 662 13.63 31.81 -57.02
N LYS A 663 14.76 31.80 -57.75
CA LYS A 663 15.63 30.62 -57.86
C LYS A 663 16.27 30.27 -56.51
N GLU A 664 16.66 31.27 -55.72
CA GLU A 664 17.17 31.04 -54.37
C GLU A 664 16.08 30.51 -53.41
N ILE A 665 14.85 31.01 -53.47
CA ILE A 665 13.74 30.45 -52.66
C ILE A 665 13.46 29.00 -53.07
N HIS A 666 13.52 28.67 -54.36
CA HIS A 666 13.39 27.30 -54.83
C HIS A 666 14.52 26.38 -54.37
N SER A 667 15.76 26.88 -54.22
CA SER A 667 16.88 26.07 -53.74
C SER A 667 16.74 25.71 -52.25
N LEU A 668 15.90 26.43 -51.50
CA LEU A 668 15.49 26.08 -50.13
C LEU A 668 14.38 25.01 -50.07
N ASN A 669 14.15 24.26 -51.15
CA ASN A 669 13.14 23.19 -51.27
C ASN A 669 11.67 23.64 -51.29
N PHE A 670 11.41 24.93 -51.52
CA PHE A 670 10.04 25.40 -51.76
C PHE A 670 9.55 24.98 -53.15
N ARG A 671 8.33 24.43 -53.19
CA ARG A 671 7.62 24.04 -54.40
C ARG A 671 6.35 24.86 -54.49
N LEU A 672 6.06 25.36 -55.70
CA LEU A 672 4.87 26.15 -55.98
C LEU A 672 3.98 25.44 -57.00
N GLY A 673 2.72 25.30 -56.61
CA GLY A 673 1.60 25.02 -57.49
C GLY A 673 0.88 26.29 -57.91
N LYS A 674 -0.25 26.11 -58.62
CA LYS A 674 -1.11 27.24 -59.01
C LYS A 674 -1.70 27.96 -57.79
N ASN A 675 -2.11 27.18 -56.78
CA ASN A 675 -2.79 27.65 -55.57
C ASN A 675 -2.14 27.12 -54.27
N VAL A 676 -0.94 26.57 -54.35
CA VAL A 676 -0.32 25.86 -53.22
C VAL A 676 1.15 26.24 -53.16
N ILE A 677 1.65 26.48 -51.96
CA ILE A 677 3.09 26.57 -51.69
C ILE A 677 3.41 25.67 -50.51
N PHE A 678 4.50 24.91 -50.63
CA PHE A 678 4.94 24.00 -49.60
C PHE A 678 6.46 23.79 -49.66
N ASN A 679 7.05 23.40 -48.55
CA ASN A 679 8.44 22.95 -48.51
C ASN A 679 8.47 21.42 -48.58
N SER A 680 9.16 20.85 -49.59
CA SER A 680 9.17 19.41 -49.79
C SER A 680 9.94 18.62 -48.72
N GLU A 681 10.84 19.27 -47.97
CA GLU A 681 11.52 18.64 -46.83
C GLU A 681 10.63 18.60 -45.59
N LEU A 682 9.93 19.69 -45.28
CA LEU A 682 9.13 19.81 -44.05
C LEU A 682 7.93 18.86 -43.97
N ILE A 683 7.54 18.28 -45.10
CA ILE A 683 6.45 17.31 -45.21
C ILE A 683 6.95 15.84 -45.15
N ARG A 684 8.26 15.62 -45.01
CA ARG A 684 8.82 14.29 -44.79
C ARG A 684 8.36 13.75 -43.43
N PRO A 685 8.10 12.44 -43.30
CA PRO A 685 7.55 11.86 -42.07
C PRO A 685 8.35 12.20 -40.80
N GLU A 686 9.67 12.22 -40.87
CA GLU A 686 10.55 12.54 -39.73
C GLU A 686 10.34 13.96 -39.20
N LEU A 687 10.37 14.97 -40.09
CA LEU A 687 10.18 16.37 -39.71
C LEU A 687 8.72 16.67 -39.35
N MET A 688 7.77 15.97 -39.97
CA MET A 688 6.35 16.06 -39.62
C MET A 688 6.09 15.56 -38.20
N LYS A 689 6.68 14.43 -37.80
CA LYS A 689 6.61 13.91 -36.42
C LYS A 689 7.22 14.88 -35.43
N LEU A 690 8.39 15.46 -35.73
CA LEU A 690 9.00 16.48 -34.89
C LEU A 690 8.09 17.70 -34.72
N LYS A 691 7.54 18.24 -35.81
CA LYS A 691 6.60 19.36 -35.78
C LYS A 691 5.38 19.02 -34.92
N PHE A 692 4.83 17.82 -35.06
CA PHE A 692 3.75 17.33 -34.22
C PHE A 692 4.11 17.36 -32.74
N TYR A 693 5.29 16.84 -32.35
CA TYR A 693 5.72 16.88 -30.95
C TYR A 693 5.91 18.30 -30.43
N LEU A 694 6.55 19.19 -31.20
CA LEU A 694 6.74 20.59 -30.82
C LEU A 694 5.42 21.34 -30.63
N TRP A 695 4.43 21.06 -31.48
CA TRP A 695 3.09 21.62 -31.32
C TRP A 695 2.45 21.22 -30.00
N ASN A 696 2.43 19.92 -29.71
CA ASN A 696 1.85 19.37 -28.49
C ASN A 696 2.53 19.94 -27.24
N ILE A 697 3.87 20.06 -27.25
CA ILE A 697 4.64 20.68 -26.15
C ILE A 697 4.27 22.16 -25.96
N PHE A 698 4.13 22.92 -27.03
CA PHE A 698 3.86 24.36 -26.95
C PHE A 698 2.43 24.69 -26.50
N TYR A 699 1.44 23.97 -27.02
CA TYR A 699 0.03 24.14 -26.67
C TYR A 699 -0.41 23.32 -25.46
N SER A 700 0.45 22.45 -24.94
CA SER A 700 0.16 21.54 -23.83
C SER A 700 -1.04 20.63 -24.14
N GLU A 701 -1.06 20.09 -25.36
CA GLU A 701 -2.07 19.14 -25.85
C GLU A 701 -1.48 17.72 -25.88
N ASN A 702 -2.31 16.71 -25.63
CA ASN A 702 -1.91 15.29 -25.68
C ASN A 702 -2.55 14.61 -26.88
N ASN A 703 -2.23 15.08 -28.08
CA ASN A 703 -2.80 14.49 -29.30
C ASN A 703 -2.17 13.12 -29.58
N ASN A 704 -2.96 12.21 -30.17
CA ASN A 704 -2.44 10.95 -30.68
C ASN A 704 -1.86 11.15 -32.09
N VAL A 705 -0.59 10.78 -32.29
CA VAL A 705 0.14 10.97 -33.55
C VAL A 705 -0.54 10.27 -34.74
N ASP A 706 -1.20 9.14 -34.50
CA ASP A 706 -1.82 8.30 -35.52
C ASP A 706 -3.07 8.94 -36.14
N PHE A 707 -3.65 9.93 -35.47
CA PHE A 707 -4.80 10.68 -35.99
C PHE A 707 -4.40 11.83 -36.91
N TYR A 708 -3.13 12.24 -36.88
CA TYR A 708 -2.62 13.37 -37.65
C TYR A 708 -1.57 12.97 -38.70
N ILE A 709 -0.81 11.90 -38.44
CA ILE A 709 0.26 11.41 -39.31
C ILE A 709 0.02 9.94 -39.64
N PRO A 710 -0.05 9.56 -40.93
CA PRO A 710 -0.27 8.17 -41.33
C PRO A 710 0.95 7.27 -41.05
N LYS A 711 0.69 6.03 -40.58
CA LYS A 711 1.72 5.04 -40.20
C LYS A 711 2.55 4.47 -41.37
N ASP A 712 2.00 4.45 -42.59
CA ASP A 712 2.58 3.68 -43.71
C ASP A 712 2.94 4.51 -44.96
N GLY A 713 3.46 5.73 -44.79
CA GLY A 713 3.85 6.58 -45.93
C GLY A 713 2.68 7.03 -46.83
N ASN A 714 1.45 6.64 -46.50
CA ASN A 714 0.22 7.02 -47.17
C ASN A 714 0.07 8.54 -47.21
N ALA A 715 -0.46 9.04 -48.33
CA ALA A 715 -0.65 10.46 -48.56
C ALA A 715 -1.92 11.04 -47.93
N THR A 716 -2.83 10.18 -47.50
CA THR A 716 -4.16 10.56 -47.03
C THR A 716 -4.57 9.82 -45.76
N LEU A 717 -5.41 10.48 -44.96
CA LEU A 717 -5.93 9.95 -43.70
C LEU A 717 -7.42 10.31 -43.54
N ASN A 718 -8.23 9.38 -43.02
CA ASN A 718 -9.64 9.65 -42.72
C ASN A 718 -9.73 10.48 -41.44
N ALA A 719 -10.24 11.71 -41.57
CA ALA A 719 -10.37 12.62 -40.46
C ALA A 719 -11.45 12.18 -39.48
N GLN A 720 -11.12 12.14 -38.20
CA GLN A 720 -12.08 11.99 -37.10
C GLN A 720 -12.78 13.34 -36.82
N SER A 721 -13.91 13.32 -36.12
CA SER A 721 -14.80 14.49 -35.94
C SER A 721 -14.21 15.64 -35.11
N THR A 722 -13.06 15.46 -34.47
CA THR A 722 -12.46 16.39 -33.50
C THR A 722 -10.96 16.58 -33.74
N LEU A 723 -10.56 17.12 -34.91
CA LEU A 723 -9.15 17.43 -35.22
C LEU A 723 -8.89 18.94 -35.24
N ASN A 724 -7.74 19.35 -34.72
CA ASN A 724 -7.30 20.75 -34.73
C ASN A 724 -6.84 21.16 -36.14
N LEU A 725 -7.58 22.10 -36.76
CA LEU A 725 -7.33 22.55 -38.14
C LEU A 725 -5.98 23.28 -38.30
N ASP A 726 -5.49 23.95 -37.26
CA ASP A 726 -4.23 24.70 -37.35
C ASP A 726 -3.03 23.75 -37.22
N LEU A 727 -3.14 22.68 -36.42
CA LEU A 727 -2.17 21.58 -36.41
C LEU A 727 -2.12 20.87 -37.76
N ILE A 728 -3.27 20.59 -38.38
CA ILE A 728 -3.35 19.99 -39.72
C ILE A 728 -2.57 20.82 -40.75
N LYS A 729 -2.80 22.14 -40.78
CA LYS A 729 -2.06 23.06 -41.66
C LYS A 729 -0.58 23.07 -41.32
N PHE A 730 -0.24 23.13 -40.03
CA PHE A 730 1.13 23.13 -39.55
C PHE A 730 1.90 21.90 -40.06
N LEU A 731 1.29 20.71 -40.06
CA LEU A 731 1.91 19.47 -40.57
C LEU A 731 1.96 19.39 -42.10
N GLY A 732 1.30 20.29 -42.83
CA GLY A 732 1.28 20.29 -44.30
C GLY A 732 0.19 19.40 -44.90
N PHE A 733 -0.96 19.31 -44.24
CA PHE A 733 -2.15 18.64 -44.75
C PHE A 733 -3.26 19.64 -45.12
N ILE A 734 -4.10 19.24 -46.07
CA ILE A 734 -5.32 19.93 -46.45
C ILE A 734 -6.50 19.06 -46.06
N PHE A 735 -7.47 19.64 -45.35
CA PHE A 735 -8.71 18.97 -44.97
C PHE A 735 -9.79 19.17 -46.06
N GLN A 736 -10.26 18.08 -46.67
CA GLN A 736 -11.36 18.09 -47.63
C GLN A 736 -12.19 16.80 -47.51
N ASN A 737 -13.52 16.86 -47.48
CA ASN A 737 -14.39 15.68 -47.43
C ASN A 737 -14.06 14.64 -46.34
N LYS A 738 -13.78 15.12 -45.12
CA LYS A 738 -13.33 14.27 -44.00
C LYS A 738 -12.06 13.47 -44.33
N LEU A 739 -11.23 13.97 -45.22
CA LEU A 739 -9.90 13.45 -45.54
C LEU A 739 -8.85 14.52 -45.28
N LEU A 740 -7.75 14.12 -44.66
CA LEU A 740 -6.50 14.87 -44.65
C LEU A 740 -5.69 14.43 -45.86
N ILE A 741 -5.29 15.35 -46.72
CA ILE A 741 -4.47 15.08 -47.92
C ILE A 741 -3.18 15.86 -47.80
N ARG A 742 -2.03 15.18 -47.95
CA ARG A 742 -0.72 15.84 -47.89
C ARG A 742 -0.57 16.83 -49.04
N ILE A 743 -0.03 18.01 -48.75
CA ILE A 743 -0.06 19.17 -49.64
C ILE A 743 0.67 18.97 -50.98
N ASP A 744 1.71 18.14 -51.02
CA ASP A 744 2.43 17.73 -52.24
C ASP A 744 1.57 16.89 -53.18
N ILE A 745 0.85 15.93 -52.60
CA ILE A 745 -0.03 15.01 -53.31
C ILE A 745 -1.28 15.75 -53.77
N PHE A 746 -1.81 16.65 -52.94
CA PHE A 746 -2.86 17.57 -53.34
C PHE A 746 -2.44 18.44 -54.53
N ASN A 747 -1.21 18.95 -54.55
CA ASN A 747 -0.70 19.75 -55.66
C ASN A 747 -0.57 18.93 -56.96
N GLU A 748 -0.09 17.69 -56.89
CA GLU A 748 -0.05 16.81 -58.07
C GLU A 748 -1.46 16.42 -58.54
N PHE A 749 -2.40 16.18 -57.61
CA PHE A 749 -3.82 15.99 -57.93
C PHE A 749 -4.41 17.20 -58.69
N GLU A 750 -4.22 18.42 -58.19
CA GLU A 750 -4.65 19.68 -58.84
C GLU A 750 -4.07 19.83 -60.26
N LYS A 751 -2.77 19.60 -60.40
CA LYS A 751 -2.05 19.73 -61.67
C LYS A 751 -2.54 18.74 -62.71
N GLN A 752 -2.79 17.50 -62.30
CA GLN A 752 -3.32 16.45 -63.15
C GLN A 752 -4.79 16.69 -63.52
N LEU A 753 -5.60 17.18 -62.58
CA LEU A 753 -6.99 17.54 -62.83
C LEU A 753 -7.10 18.72 -63.81
N PHE A 754 -6.29 19.78 -63.61
CA PHE A 754 -6.26 20.95 -64.49
C PHE A 754 -5.83 20.62 -65.93
N LYS A 755 -4.86 19.70 -66.11
CA LYS A 755 -4.46 19.21 -67.45
C LYS A 755 -5.60 18.52 -68.19
N ARG A 756 -6.44 17.78 -67.46
CA ARG A 756 -7.62 17.08 -68.01
C ARG A 756 -8.75 18.06 -68.30
N GLU A 757 -8.99 19.01 -67.40
CA GLU A 757 -9.97 20.08 -67.55
C GLU A 757 -9.75 20.87 -68.86
N ASN A 758 -8.49 21.23 -69.18
CA ASN A 758 -8.16 21.94 -70.41
C ASN A 758 -8.34 21.10 -71.70
N ARG A 759 -8.50 19.78 -71.59
CA ARG A 759 -8.67 18.85 -72.72
C ARG A 759 -10.14 18.50 -73.02
N GLY A 760 -11.08 18.94 -72.17
CA GLY A 760 -12.51 18.64 -72.31
C GLY A 760 -12.99 17.54 -71.35
N PRO A 761 -14.18 16.94 -71.58
CA PRO A 761 -14.71 15.87 -70.74
C PRO A 761 -13.78 14.65 -70.71
N PHE A 762 -13.63 14.01 -69.55
CA PHE A 762 -12.72 12.89 -69.34
C PHE A 762 -13.39 11.76 -68.54
N SER A 763 -12.99 10.51 -68.75
CA SER A 763 -13.46 9.38 -67.94
C SER A 763 -12.91 9.44 -66.52
N LEU A 764 -13.59 8.80 -65.56
CA LEU A 764 -13.14 8.77 -64.15
C LEU A 764 -11.67 8.33 -64.05
N PRO A 765 -10.77 9.23 -63.61
CA PRO A 765 -9.34 8.94 -63.62
C PRO A 765 -8.98 8.11 -62.37
N MET A 766 -8.99 6.78 -62.51
CA MET A 766 -8.61 5.87 -61.41
C MET A 766 -7.18 6.08 -60.91
N ASP A 767 -6.31 6.63 -61.75
CA ASP A 767 -4.97 7.05 -61.36
C ASP A 767 -4.97 8.17 -60.31
N LEU A 768 -5.99 9.06 -60.30
CA LEU A 768 -6.18 10.02 -59.21
C LEU A 768 -6.67 9.37 -57.91
N SER A 769 -7.50 8.33 -58.03
CA SER A 769 -7.93 7.51 -56.87
C SER A 769 -6.72 6.84 -56.22
N ASN A 770 -5.83 6.26 -57.03
CA ASN A 770 -4.60 5.62 -56.58
C ASN A 770 -3.62 6.63 -55.98
N LEU A 771 -3.46 7.82 -56.60
CA LEU A 771 -2.60 8.89 -56.10
C LEU A 771 -3.05 9.40 -54.72
N LEU A 772 -4.35 9.46 -54.48
CA LEU A 772 -4.92 9.82 -53.17
C LEU A 772 -5.08 8.63 -52.23
N GLY A 773 -4.86 7.38 -52.66
CA GLY A 773 -5.08 6.19 -51.84
C GLY A 773 -6.54 6.01 -51.38
N ILE A 774 -7.52 6.52 -52.14
CA ILE A 774 -8.95 6.47 -51.79
C ILE A 774 -9.73 5.55 -52.74
N LYS A 775 -10.91 5.09 -52.30
CA LYS A 775 -11.83 4.33 -53.14
C LYS A 775 -12.55 5.21 -54.17
N LYS A 776 -13.08 4.57 -55.22
CA LYS A 776 -13.82 5.18 -56.33
C LYS A 776 -14.91 6.14 -55.85
N GLU A 777 -15.68 5.76 -54.82
CA GLU A 777 -16.83 6.52 -54.34
C GLU A 777 -16.40 7.88 -53.74
N LYS A 778 -15.33 7.89 -52.95
CA LYS A 778 -14.79 9.13 -52.36
C LYS A 778 -14.20 10.09 -53.38
N LEU A 779 -13.61 9.57 -54.46
CA LEU A 779 -13.13 10.41 -55.55
C LEU A 779 -14.29 11.15 -56.24
N ILE A 780 -15.43 10.49 -56.42
CA ILE A 780 -16.65 11.09 -56.97
C ILE A 780 -17.16 12.21 -56.06
N GLU A 781 -17.19 12.00 -54.75
CA GLU A 781 -17.56 13.03 -53.76
C GLU A 781 -16.67 14.28 -53.87
N ILE A 782 -15.34 14.11 -53.93
CA ILE A 782 -14.37 15.21 -54.06
C ILE A 782 -14.58 16.00 -55.37
N LEU A 783 -14.90 15.31 -56.47
CA LEU A 783 -15.14 15.95 -57.77
C LEU A 783 -16.47 16.72 -57.78
N ASN A 784 -17.53 16.16 -57.19
CA ASN A 784 -18.85 16.80 -57.10
C ASN A 784 -18.79 18.13 -56.31
N GLU A 785 -18.08 18.18 -55.17
CA GLU A 785 -17.87 19.42 -54.41
C GLU A 785 -17.19 20.52 -55.23
N ARG A 786 -16.32 20.12 -56.17
CA ARG A 786 -15.56 21.03 -57.03
C ARG A 786 -16.31 21.42 -58.30
N SER A 787 -17.63 21.29 -58.30
CA SER A 787 -18.52 21.67 -59.40
C SER A 787 -18.29 20.89 -60.71
N TYR A 788 -17.79 19.67 -60.63
CA TYR A 788 -17.80 18.72 -61.74
C TYR A 788 -19.14 17.95 -61.77
N LEU A 789 -19.63 17.66 -62.98
CA LEU A 789 -20.75 16.77 -63.25
C LEU A 789 -20.19 15.39 -63.59
N VAL A 790 -20.62 14.38 -62.83
CA VAL A 790 -20.32 12.97 -63.10
C VAL A 790 -21.56 12.35 -63.75
N GLN A 791 -21.43 11.89 -64.99
CA GLN A 791 -22.51 11.26 -65.77
C GLN A 791 -22.12 9.82 -66.11
N GLU A 792 -23.05 8.88 -65.95
CA GLU A 792 -22.85 7.49 -66.34
C GLU A 792 -23.21 7.31 -67.82
N ILE A 793 -22.29 6.76 -68.62
CA ILE A 793 -22.49 6.58 -70.07
C ILE A 793 -22.88 5.12 -70.38
N GLU A 794 -22.22 4.14 -69.76
CA GLU A 794 -22.49 2.69 -69.83
C GLU A 794 -22.19 2.04 -68.46
N GLU A 795 -22.57 0.77 -68.23
CA GLU A 795 -22.34 0.06 -66.96
C GLU A 795 -20.87 0.19 -66.50
N ASN A 796 -20.64 0.94 -65.42
CA ASN A 796 -19.35 1.28 -64.80
C ASN A 796 -18.49 2.40 -65.44
N ASP A 797 -18.87 2.97 -66.59
CA ASP A 797 -18.13 4.05 -67.24
C ASP A 797 -18.72 5.44 -66.93
N LEU A 798 -17.97 6.20 -66.12
CA LEU A 798 -18.35 7.54 -65.65
C LEU A 798 -17.56 8.63 -66.41
N LEU A 799 -18.28 9.60 -66.98
CA LEU A 799 -17.74 10.78 -67.64
C LEU A 799 -17.83 12.01 -66.73
N ILE A 800 -16.74 12.76 -66.65
CA ILE A 800 -16.60 13.97 -65.85
C ILE A 800 -16.54 15.19 -66.76
N SER A 801 -17.40 16.18 -66.52
CA SER A 801 -17.38 17.49 -67.20
C SER A 801 -17.53 18.63 -66.20
N LYS A 802 -16.93 19.79 -66.47
CA LYS A 802 -17.02 20.95 -65.55
C LYS A 802 -18.34 21.71 -65.77
N LYS A 803 -19.06 22.08 -64.70
CA LYS A 803 -20.18 23.02 -64.81
C LYS A 803 -19.66 24.38 -65.31
N ILE A 804 -20.07 24.80 -66.51
CA ILE A 804 -19.79 26.14 -67.01
C ILE A 804 -20.67 27.12 -66.22
N THR A 805 -20.09 27.87 -65.30
CA THR A 805 -20.74 29.06 -64.73
C THR A 805 -20.67 30.19 -65.76
N SER A 806 -21.81 30.49 -66.38
CA SER A 806 -22.00 31.60 -67.30
C SER A 806 -21.86 32.94 -66.57
N ASN A 807 -20.66 33.52 -66.55
CA ASN A 807 -20.50 34.96 -66.30
C ASN A 807 -19.18 35.48 -66.90
N LYS A 808 -19.16 35.67 -68.23
CA LYS A 808 -18.32 36.67 -68.88
C LYS A 808 -19.14 37.36 -69.98
N LYS A 809 -19.58 38.59 -69.70
CA LYS A 809 -20.03 39.55 -70.73
C LYS A 809 -18.81 40.03 -71.54
N PRO A 810 -18.98 40.36 -72.83
CA PRO A 810 -17.88 40.70 -73.72
C PRO A 810 -17.51 42.18 -73.62
N THR A 811 -16.21 42.50 -73.67
CA THR A 811 -15.74 43.82 -74.09
C THR A 811 -14.56 43.67 -75.06
N SER A 812 -14.72 44.35 -76.19
CA SER A 812 -13.82 44.41 -77.34
C SER A 812 -12.56 45.24 -77.07
N LYS A 813 -11.41 44.82 -77.64
CA LYS A 813 -10.64 45.61 -78.62
C LYS A 813 -9.38 44.88 -79.13
N LYS A 814 -9.37 44.70 -80.45
CA LYS A 814 -8.27 44.74 -81.44
C LYS A 814 -6.89 44.18 -81.07
N SER A 815 -6.46 43.17 -81.84
CA SER A 815 -5.24 43.31 -82.64
C SER A 815 -5.30 42.42 -83.88
N ASN A 816 -5.11 43.04 -85.04
CA ASN A 816 -4.83 42.38 -86.31
C ASN A 816 -3.43 41.78 -86.26
N LYS A 817 -3.26 40.53 -86.72
CA LYS A 817 -2.24 40.17 -87.71
C LYS A 817 -2.42 38.72 -88.19
N LEU A 818 -2.90 38.64 -89.43
CA LEU A 818 -2.45 37.82 -90.56
C LEU A 818 -2.18 36.31 -90.36
N ALA A 819 -2.90 35.56 -91.17
CA ALA A 819 -2.75 34.14 -91.47
C ALA A 819 -1.42 33.80 -92.15
N GLU A 820 -0.96 32.55 -92.00
CA GLU A 820 -0.62 31.71 -93.15
C GLU A 820 -0.54 30.21 -92.80
N LYS A 821 -0.94 29.41 -93.81
CA LYS A 821 -1.19 27.96 -93.83
C LYS A 821 0.09 27.12 -93.73
N LYS A 822 -0.02 25.87 -93.24
CA LYS A 822 0.31 24.66 -94.06
C LYS A 822 -0.09 23.32 -93.43
N ASN A 823 -0.48 22.42 -94.33
CA ASN A 823 -1.11 21.09 -94.20
C ASN A 823 -0.21 19.94 -93.69
N LYS A 824 -0.88 18.96 -93.04
CA LYS A 824 -0.84 17.48 -93.18
C LYS A 824 0.51 16.73 -93.34
N LYS A 825 0.71 15.65 -92.55
CA LYS A 825 0.49 14.23 -92.97
C LYS A 825 0.89 13.19 -91.90
N GLU A 826 0.20 12.06 -91.98
CA GLU A 826 0.20 10.83 -91.18
C GLU A 826 1.50 9.99 -91.29
N LYS A 827 1.80 9.11 -90.29
CA LYS A 827 1.69 7.63 -90.42
C LYS A 827 2.17 6.83 -89.17
N LYS A 828 1.37 5.78 -88.90
CA LYS A 828 1.51 4.52 -88.14
C LYS A 828 2.88 3.81 -88.38
N SER A 829 3.40 2.81 -87.66
CA SER A 829 3.10 1.95 -86.48
C SER A 829 4.21 0.86 -86.46
N THR A 830 4.56 0.22 -85.32
CA THR A 830 4.79 -1.26 -85.22
C THR A 830 5.03 -1.69 -83.76
N PRO A 831 4.48 -2.84 -83.30
CA PRO A 831 4.73 -3.46 -81.99
C PRO A 831 5.57 -4.76 -82.09
N LYS A 832 6.19 -5.21 -80.99
CA LYS A 832 6.54 -6.64 -80.76
C LYS A 832 6.50 -7.00 -79.26
N LYS A 833 5.82 -8.12 -78.96
CA LYS A 833 5.77 -8.87 -77.69
C LYS A 833 7.02 -9.76 -77.53
N LEU A 834 7.30 -10.22 -76.30
CA LEU A 834 7.80 -11.58 -76.02
C LEU A 834 7.45 -11.99 -74.57
N PHE A 835 6.94 -13.23 -74.43
CA PHE A 835 6.43 -13.93 -73.25
C PHE A 835 7.50 -14.87 -72.65
N ASN A 836 7.27 -15.40 -71.44
CA ASN A 836 7.55 -16.81 -71.09
C ASN A 836 6.67 -17.26 -69.90
N ASN A 837 6.03 -18.43 -70.02
CA ASN A 837 5.22 -19.13 -69.02
C ASN A 837 5.75 -20.59 -68.89
N PRO A 838 5.92 -21.20 -67.70
CA PRO A 838 6.83 -22.34 -67.52
C PRO A 838 6.17 -23.69 -67.14
N PHE A 839 5.30 -24.27 -67.98
CA PHE A 839 4.72 -25.60 -67.70
C PHE A 839 4.54 -26.52 -68.93
N ASP A 840 5.46 -26.45 -69.90
CA ASP A 840 5.39 -27.23 -71.15
C ASP A 840 5.93 -28.66 -71.07
N GLN A 841 5.91 -29.30 -69.89
CA GLN A 841 6.30 -30.71 -69.79
C GLN A 841 5.39 -31.45 -68.82
N LEU A 842 4.37 -32.14 -69.36
CA LEU A 842 4.01 -33.54 -69.09
C LEU A 842 2.56 -33.83 -69.52
N LYS A 843 2.44 -34.71 -70.54
CA LYS A 843 1.29 -35.47 -71.09
C LYS A 843 1.37 -35.38 -72.62
N ASP A 844 1.76 -36.38 -73.38
CA ASP A 844 1.45 -37.80 -73.26
C ASP A 844 2.53 -38.71 -73.89
N ILE A 845 2.87 -39.75 -73.15
CA ILE A 845 3.41 -41.05 -73.58
C ILE A 845 2.18 -41.98 -73.44
N ASP A 846 1.66 -42.71 -74.43
CA ASP A 846 2.26 -43.77 -75.26
C ASP A 846 1.38 -44.07 -76.50
N ALA A 847 2.01 -44.44 -77.63
CA ALA A 847 1.79 -45.71 -78.36
C ALA A 847 2.22 -45.66 -79.84
N LYS A 848 3.24 -46.50 -80.14
CA LYS A 848 3.78 -46.96 -81.44
C LYS A 848 4.69 -46.05 -82.26
#